data_AF-A0A0D0IX41-F1
#
_entry.id   AF-A0A0D0IX41-F1
#
_cell.length_a   1.000
_cell.length_b   1.000
_cell.length_c   1.000
_cell.angle_alpha   90.00
_cell.angle_beta   90.00
_cell.angle_gamma   90.00
#
_symmetry.space_group_name_H-M   'P 1'
#
loop_
_entity.id
_entity.type
_entity.pdbx_description
1 polymer ?
#
loop_
_entity_poly.entity_id
_entity_poly.type
_entity_poly.pdbx_seq_one_letter_code
_entity_poly.pdbx_strand_id
1 'polypeptide(L)'
;MKKLLSLPPNLVDCFHDITGYDRKEWFCSNDPVGKKLGSGGGTTWLLQQAYAADAAGKTFDEWLSADRRLILHAGGQSRRLPAYAPSGKILTPIPVFRWERGQRLSQDLLSLQIPLYKQIMDAAPRSLHTMIVSGDVYIRATDPLGDIPEADVVCYGLWLGPEIAKDHGVFVSRRDNPTEMECMLQKPSVKTLGELLNTHLYLTDIGIWLLSDKAVKMLMKKSLKNGDLTSGDIINYDMYSEFGCALGDKPTSPDSDLADLTVAVLPLPGGEFYHYGTSHEILSSTLAIQNLVNDQREIMHHSLKPHPSLFVQNAERDCQLTAENQNIWIENSWVGKNWTLTRENIITGVPENDWSLHLQPGQCVDIVPVEENGYVVRPYGFNDKFRGNLSDPSVEYLGMPFTQWAAERNIDINCIDGKEDLQSARIFPVVYDTYGMQLLLRWMIDGRQELSEEERDEALALWQEARRLSADDISNEADLERLTRQRNEFRASSWASVAKNYRHSVFYQVDLSDAAKEFALYGIPAPEPIADSAPLLTRIHDNMFRSELSRRRGDTSGSAEYEEKAFALLRQGLIAPQAAVKQQPRMSVYADQIVWARSPVRIDIAGGWTDTPPYCLMEGGNVINLAIELNGQPPLQTYIRPCSEPHIILRSIDLGASEQITTFEQLADFRHVGSPFSIPKAALALAGFLPAYAVEQHNTLKDQLMAFGCGIELTLLSAIPAGSGLGTSSVLAATVLGALNDFCGLSWDKGEIGRRTLALEQMLTTGGGWQDQFGGVLEGVKLLQTERGFDQNPTVRWLPGDLFTRNEYKACHLLYYTGITRTAKTILSEIVRRMFLNHSGELAMLRDMKCHTLDMYDAIQRADFQRMGGLIRKTWTQNQAMDSGTNPDSVRAITNMVDDLCLGYKLPGAGGGGYLYMVAKDPEAAARIRKIINENRPNANARFVDMTLSETGLQVSRS
;
A
#
# COMPACT_ATOMS: atom_id res chain seq x y z
N MET A 1 -17.64 -3.03 1.48
CA MET A 1 -17.87 -2.16 0.31
C MET A 1 -17.98 -3.03 -0.94
N LYS A 2 -19.11 -2.97 -1.64
CA LYS A 2 -19.31 -3.62 -2.95
C LYS A 2 -18.74 -2.76 -4.07
N LYS A 3 -18.17 -3.38 -5.10
CA LYS A 3 -17.63 -2.71 -6.29
C LYS A 3 -18.49 -3.08 -7.48
N LEU A 4 -19.03 -2.10 -8.17
CA LEU A 4 -19.86 -2.25 -9.35
C LEU A 4 -19.09 -1.70 -10.55
N LEU A 5 -18.92 -2.52 -11.59
CA LEU A 5 -18.17 -2.17 -12.80
C LEU A 5 -19.09 -2.14 -14.02
N SER A 6 -19.05 -1.05 -14.78
CA SER A 6 -19.50 -1.06 -16.17
C SER A 6 -18.31 -1.46 -17.05
N LEU A 7 -18.44 -2.57 -17.78
CA LEU A 7 -17.38 -3.20 -18.59
C LEU A 7 -17.82 -3.37 -20.05
N PRO A 8 -16.88 -3.61 -20.98
CA PRO A 8 -17.21 -4.09 -22.32
C PRO A 8 -18.02 -5.41 -22.26
N PRO A 9 -18.95 -5.66 -23.21
CA PRO A 9 -19.85 -6.83 -23.16
C PRO A 9 -19.13 -8.18 -23.05
N ASN A 10 -18.07 -8.38 -23.83
CA ASN A 10 -17.27 -9.62 -23.84
C ASN A 10 -16.55 -9.89 -22.50
N LEU A 11 -16.23 -8.83 -21.75
CA LEU A 11 -15.49 -8.93 -20.50
C LEU A 11 -16.39 -9.32 -19.33
N VAL A 12 -17.68 -8.96 -19.33
CA VAL A 12 -18.58 -9.18 -18.19
C VAL A 12 -18.61 -10.63 -17.74
N ASP A 13 -18.70 -11.57 -18.70
CA ASP A 13 -18.87 -12.98 -18.39
C ASP A 13 -17.56 -13.65 -17.91
N CYS A 14 -16.41 -13.24 -18.46
CA CYS A 14 -15.11 -13.82 -18.14
C CYS A 14 -14.28 -13.02 -17.10
N PHE A 15 -14.72 -11.82 -16.68
CA PHE A 15 -13.98 -10.92 -15.78
C PHE A 15 -13.48 -11.64 -14.53
N HIS A 16 -14.34 -12.41 -13.87
CA HIS A 16 -13.99 -13.10 -12.63
C HIS A 16 -12.99 -14.23 -12.86
N ASP A 17 -13.08 -14.89 -14.02
CA ASP A 17 -12.23 -16.04 -14.35
C ASP A 17 -10.83 -15.57 -14.74
N ILE A 18 -10.72 -14.43 -15.43
CA ILE A 18 -9.41 -13.84 -15.80
C ILE A 18 -8.74 -13.07 -14.66
N THR A 19 -9.49 -12.42 -13.77
CA THR A 19 -8.93 -11.60 -12.68
C THR A 19 -8.81 -12.33 -11.35
N GLY A 20 -9.63 -13.37 -11.13
CA GLY A 20 -9.76 -14.05 -9.84
C GLY A 20 -10.49 -13.25 -8.76
N TYR A 21 -11.13 -12.12 -9.10
CA TYR A 21 -11.89 -11.32 -8.13
C TYR A 21 -13.21 -12.00 -7.73
N ASP A 22 -13.56 -11.95 -6.44
CA ASP A 22 -14.75 -12.61 -5.88
C ASP A 22 -16.07 -11.97 -6.36
N ARG A 23 -16.99 -12.81 -6.87
CA ARG A 23 -18.35 -12.43 -7.32
C ARG A 23 -19.24 -11.81 -6.24
N LYS A 24 -18.92 -12.00 -4.96
CA LYS A 24 -19.64 -11.38 -3.83
C LYS A 24 -19.24 -9.93 -3.60
N GLU A 25 -17.98 -9.60 -3.89
CA GLU A 25 -17.46 -8.25 -3.71
C GLU A 25 -17.56 -7.40 -4.98
N TRP A 26 -17.47 -8.05 -6.14
CA TRP A 26 -17.43 -7.42 -7.46
C TRP A 26 -18.64 -7.84 -8.26
N PHE A 27 -19.37 -6.85 -8.77
CA PHE A 27 -20.46 -7.04 -9.70
C PHE A 27 -20.14 -6.31 -11.00
N CYS A 28 -20.33 -6.99 -12.12
CA CYS A 28 -19.99 -6.47 -13.43
C CYS A 28 -21.23 -6.49 -14.32
N SER A 29 -21.42 -5.44 -15.12
CA SER A 29 -22.43 -5.40 -16.17
C SER A 29 -21.92 -4.57 -17.35
N ASN A 30 -22.66 -4.56 -18.44
CA ASN A 30 -22.40 -3.71 -19.60
C ASN A 30 -23.65 -2.88 -19.90
N ASP A 31 -23.45 -1.74 -20.58
CA ASP A 31 -24.57 -0.96 -21.10
C ASP A 31 -25.34 -1.80 -22.15
N PRO A 32 -26.67 -1.68 -22.25
CA PRO A 32 -27.47 -2.45 -23.20
C PRO A 32 -26.98 -2.25 -24.64
N VAL A 33 -26.74 -3.36 -25.34
CA VAL A 33 -26.24 -3.36 -26.72
C VAL A 33 -27.08 -2.45 -27.62
N GLY A 34 -26.43 -1.52 -28.32
CA GLY A 34 -27.08 -0.58 -29.23
C GLY A 34 -27.77 0.62 -28.58
N LYS A 35 -27.73 0.77 -27.24
CA LYS A 35 -28.21 1.96 -26.53
C LYS A 35 -27.04 2.72 -25.90
N LYS A 36 -27.01 4.04 -26.07
CA LYS A 36 -26.08 4.93 -25.37
C LYS A 36 -26.77 5.50 -24.14
N LEU A 37 -26.33 5.14 -22.94
CA LEU A 37 -26.98 5.55 -21.69
C LEU A 37 -26.35 6.79 -21.02
N GLY A 38 -25.13 7.16 -21.41
CA GLY A 38 -24.38 8.21 -20.72
C GLY A 38 -23.91 7.77 -19.34
N SER A 39 -23.03 8.54 -18.70
CA SER A 39 -22.45 8.15 -17.39
C SER A 39 -23.50 8.11 -16.25
N GLY A 40 -24.51 8.97 -16.28
CA GLY A 40 -25.63 8.97 -15.34
C GLY A 40 -26.58 7.82 -15.57
N GLY A 41 -27.02 7.60 -16.81
CA GLY A 41 -27.89 6.46 -17.17
C GLY A 41 -27.21 5.10 -16.96
N GLY A 42 -25.91 4.99 -17.28
CA GLY A 42 -25.11 3.79 -17.00
C GLY A 42 -25.00 3.50 -15.50
N THR A 43 -24.91 4.53 -14.66
CA THR A 43 -24.95 4.38 -13.19
C THR A 43 -26.27 3.77 -12.73
N THR A 44 -27.39 4.31 -13.22
CA THR A 44 -28.74 3.81 -12.91
C THR A 44 -28.93 2.37 -13.36
N TRP A 45 -28.48 2.05 -14.58
CA TRP A 45 -28.53 0.69 -15.11
C TRP A 45 -27.77 -0.28 -14.22
N LEU A 46 -26.53 0.04 -13.89
CA LEU A 46 -25.67 -0.82 -13.08
C LEU A 46 -26.26 -1.05 -11.68
N LEU A 47 -26.84 -0.02 -11.06
CA LEU A 47 -27.53 -0.13 -9.77
C LEU A 47 -28.78 -1.02 -9.87
N GLN A 48 -29.60 -0.88 -10.92
CA GLN A 48 -30.77 -1.73 -11.13
C GLN A 48 -30.39 -3.20 -11.35
N GLN A 49 -29.36 -3.46 -12.15
CA GLN A 49 -28.88 -4.82 -12.39
C GLN A 49 -28.29 -5.45 -11.13
N ALA A 50 -27.48 -4.69 -10.38
CA ALA A 50 -26.91 -5.15 -9.12
C ALA A 50 -28.01 -5.43 -8.08
N TYR A 51 -29.02 -4.55 -7.98
CA TYR A 51 -30.17 -4.77 -7.11
C TYR A 51 -30.96 -6.01 -7.52
N ALA A 52 -31.25 -6.20 -8.81
CA ALA A 52 -31.97 -7.40 -9.29
C ALA A 52 -31.22 -8.70 -8.95
N ALA A 53 -29.88 -8.69 -9.00
CA ALA A 53 -29.04 -9.84 -8.68
C ALA A 53 -28.93 -10.13 -7.17
N ASP A 54 -29.05 -9.11 -6.31
CA ASP A 54 -28.64 -9.18 -4.90
C ASP A 54 -29.64 -8.53 -3.92
N ALA A 55 -30.88 -8.24 -4.34
CA ALA A 55 -31.89 -7.63 -3.46
C ALA A 55 -32.13 -8.45 -2.18
N ALA A 56 -32.03 -9.78 -2.27
CA ALA A 56 -32.24 -10.71 -1.14
C ALA A 56 -33.54 -10.44 -0.35
N GLY A 57 -34.59 -9.99 -1.05
CA GLY A 57 -35.90 -9.64 -0.47
C GLY A 57 -36.00 -8.26 0.18
N LYS A 58 -34.92 -7.46 0.18
CA LYS A 58 -34.92 -6.06 0.63
C LYS A 58 -35.56 -5.16 -0.42
N THR A 59 -36.15 -4.05 0.01
CA THR A 59 -36.50 -2.94 -0.89
C THR A 59 -35.23 -2.27 -1.44
N PHE A 60 -35.34 -1.49 -2.52
CA PHE A 60 -34.20 -0.77 -3.08
C PHE A 60 -33.53 0.16 -2.06
N ASP A 61 -34.33 0.81 -1.20
CA ASP A 61 -33.85 1.73 -0.18
C ASP A 61 -33.07 1.03 0.94
N GLU A 62 -33.60 -0.09 1.43
CA GLU A 62 -32.91 -0.94 2.41
C GLU A 62 -31.66 -1.58 1.82
N TRP A 63 -31.68 -1.93 0.53
CA TRP A 63 -30.50 -2.43 -0.16
C TRP A 63 -29.44 -1.34 -0.29
N LEU A 64 -29.80 -0.15 -0.79
CA LEU A 64 -28.87 0.96 -1.02
C LEU A 64 -28.21 1.43 0.29
N SER A 65 -28.96 1.57 1.37
CA SER A 65 -28.43 2.01 2.67
C SER A 65 -27.63 0.92 3.43
N ALA A 66 -27.75 -0.36 3.05
CA ALA A 66 -27.10 -1.44 3.79
C ALA A 66 -25.57 -1.51 3.60
N ASP A 67 -25.06 -1.06 2.45
CA ASP A 67 -23.67 -1.28 2.06
C ASP A 67 -23.07 -0.05 1.36
N ARG A 68 -21.79 0.22 1.64
CA ARG A 68 -21.00 1.16 0.83
C ARG A 68 -20.72 0.58 -0.56
N ARG A 69 -20.83 1.39 -1.60
CA ARG A 69 -20.70 1.03 -3.02
C ARG A 69 -19.70 1.93 -3.73
N LEU A 70 -18.84 1.30 -4.53
CA LEU A 70 -17.95 1.96 -5.48
C LEU A 70 -18.41 1.61 -6.90
N ILE A 71 -18.71 2.60 -7.72
CA ILE A 71 -19.13 2.45 -9.11
C ILE A 71 -17.99 2.95 -10.00
N LEU A 72 -17.38 2.06 -10.79
CA LEU A 72 -16.39 2.43 -11.81
C LEU A 72 -16.98 2.28 -13.21
N HIS A 73 -16.92 3.35 -13.99
CA HIS A 73 -17.29 3.33 -15.40
C HIS A 73 -16.09 3.03 -16.29
N ALA A 74 -16.07 1.84 -16.91
CA ALA A 74 -14.98 1.36 -17.77
C ALA A 74 -15.43 0.77 -19.11
N GLY A 75 -16.74 0.70 -19.37
CA GLY A 75 -17.34 0.06 -20.56
C GLY A 75 -17.48 0.95 -21.80
N GLY A 76 -16.88 2.14 -21.81
CA GLY A 76 -16.92 3.01 -22.99
C GLY A 76 -16.18 2.41 -24.19
N GLN A 77 -16.58 2.79 -25.41
CA GLN A 77 -16.01 2.29 -26.69
C GLN A 77 -14.48 2.43 -26.84
N SER A 78 -13.81 3.22 -25.99
CA SER A 78 -12.34 3.32 -25.91
C SER A 78 -11.63 3.59 -27.25
N ARG A 79 -12.28 4.35 -28.14
CA ARG A 79 -11.87 4.63 -29.52
C ARG A 79 -10.41 5.10 -29.71
N ARG A 80 -9.86 5.81 -28.71
CA ARG A 80 -8.52 6.42 -28.76
C ARG A 80 -7.42 5.57 -28.11
N LEU A 81 -7.77 4.41 -27.54
CA LEU A 81 -6.83 3.40 -27.05
C LEU A 81 -7.28 2.02 -27.57
N PRO A 82 -7.12 1.74 -28.87
CA PRO A 82 -7.64 0.52 -29.48
C PRO A 82 -7.13 -0.76 -28.80
N ALA A 83 -5.83 -0.85 -28.52
CA ALA A 83 -5.17 -2.03 -27.95
C ALA A 83 -5.83 -2.58 -26.67
N TYR A 84 -6.38 -1.72 -25.82
CA TYR A 84 -7.03 -2.11 -24.56
C TYR A 84 -8.55 -1.91 -24.57
N ALA A 85 -9.14 -1.56 -25.71
CA ALA A 85 -10.59 -1.47 -25.83
C ALA A 85 -11.30 -2.81 -25.55
N PRO A 86 -10.83 -3.97 -26.08
CA PRO A 86 -11.52 -5.25 -25.84
C PRO A 86 -11.40 -5.76 -24.41
N SER A 87 -10.27 -5.50 -23.72
CA SER A 87 -10.05 -5.89 -22.33
C SER A 87 -10.59 -4.88 -21.32
N GLY A 88 -11.07 -3.72 -21.78
CA GLY A 88 -11.39 -2.57 -20.95
C GLY A 88 -10.15 -1.85 -20.41
N LYS A 89 -10.21 -0.51 -20.36
CA LYS A 89 -9.08 0.33 -19.91
C LYS A 89 -8.63 0.01 -18.47
N ILE A 90 -9.55 -0.40 -17.61
CA ILE A 90 -9.25 -0.73 -16.20
C ILE A 90 -8.31 -1.95 -16.06
N LEU A 91 -8.27 -2.85 -17.05
CA LEU A 91 -7.37 -4.00 -17.05
C LEU A 91 -6.09 -3.75 -17.85
N THR A 92 -5.80 -2.47 -18.19
CA THR A 92 -4.53 -2.10 -18.80
C THR A 92 -3.38 -2.45 -17.85
N PRO A 93 -2.41 -3.29 -18.27
CA PRO A 93 -1.28 -3.66 -17.43
C PRO A 93 -0.37 -2.46 -17.16
N ILE A 94 0.02 -2.26 -15.90
CA ILE A 94 0.85 -1.12 -15.49
C ILE A 94 2.17 -1.66 -14.93
N PRO A 95 3.33 -1.16 -15.39
CA PRO A 95 4.61 -1.67 -14.93
C PRO A 95 4.82 -1.33 -13.45
N VAL A 96 5.60 -2.16 -12.76
CA VAL A 96 5.99 -1.90 -11.38
C VAL A 96 6.81 -0.60 -11.29
N PHE A 97 6.39 0.28 -10.38
CA PHE A 97 7.08 1.54 -10.11
C PHE A 97 8.37 1.29 -9.34
N ARG A 98 9.50 1.73 -9.89
CA ARG A 98 10.84 1.50 -9.29
C ARG A 98 11.04 2.10 -7.90
N TRP A 99 10.20 3.04 -7.52
CA TRP A 99 10.29 3.75 -6.26
C TRP A 99 9.29 3.22 -5.22
N GLU A 100 8.41 2.28 -5.60
CA GLU A 100 7.41 1.69 -4.73
C GLU A 100 7.70 0.21 -4.44
N ARG A 101 7.51 -0.21 -3.18
CA ARG A 101 7.64 -1.60 -2.75
C ARG A 101 6.29 -2.24 -2.50
N GLY A 102 6.21 -3.54 -2.79
CA GLY A 102 5.03 -4.38 -2.59
C GLY A 102 4.03 -4.34 -3.74
N GLN A 103 4.44 -3.87 -4.93
CA GLN A 103 3.63 -3.95 -6.14
C GLN A 103 3.71 -5.33 -6.79
N ARG A 104 2.70 -5.69 -7.59
CA ARG A 104 2.64 -6.99 -8.28
C ARG A 104 3.09 -6.83 -9.73
N LEU A 105 3.75 -7.84 -10.28
CA LEU A 105 4.13 -7.82 -11.71
C LEU A 105 2.90 -7.94 -12.62
N SER A 106 1.83 -8.56 -12.12
CA SER A 106 0.54 -8.74 -12.79
C SER A 106 -0.43 -7.57 -12.59
N GLN A 107 0.01 -6.45 -12.01
CA GLN A 107 -0.88 -5.34 -11.67
C GLN A 107 -1.46 -4.63 -12.90
N ASP A 108 -2.68 -4.15 -12.73
CA ASP A 108 -3.44 -3.37 -13.71
C ASP A 108 -3.90 -2.03 -13.11
N LEU A 109 -4.44 -1.17 -13.97
CA LEU A 109 -4.96 0.14 -13.58
C LEU A 109 -6.00 0.04 -12.45
N LEU A 110 -6.91 -0.93 -12.53
CA LEU A 110 -7.94 -1.18 -11.51
C LEU A 110 -7.30 -1.42 -10.13
N SER A 111 -6.32 -2.31 -10.06
CA SER A 111 -5.68 -2.70 -8.80
C SER A 111 -4.91 -1.56 -8.14
N LEU A 112 -4.44 -0.58 -8.92
CA LEU A 112 -3.79 0.63 -8.43
C LEU A 112 -4.81 1.70 -7.96
N GLN A 113 -5.99 1.76 -8.57
CA GLN A 113 -7.05 2.71 -8.24
C GLN A 113 -7.77 2.40 -6.92
N ILE A 114 -8.11 1.13 -6.69
CA ILE A 114 -8.95 0.69 -5.56
C ILE A 114 -8.45 1.13 -4.18
N PRO A 115 -7.14 1.08 -3.85
CA PRO A 115 -6.65 1.46 -2.53
C PRO A 115 -7.06 2.88 -2.11
N LEU A 116 -6.86 3.89 -2.97
CA LEU A 116 -7.25 5.27 -2.68
C LEU A 116 -8.76 5.40 -2.53
N TYR A 117 -9.53 4.78 -3.43
CA TYR A 117 -10.98 4.81 -3.37
C TYR A 117 -11.54 4.19 -2.09
N LYS A 118 -10.92 3.10 -1.62
CA LYS A 118 -11.27 2.52 -0.33
C LYS A 118 -10.96 3.49 0.81
N GLN A 119 -9.81 4.16 0.80
CA GLN A 119 -9.45 5.15 1.83
C GLN A 119 -10.45 6.31 1.89
N ILE A 120 -10.82 6.87 0.73
CA ILE A 120 -11.83 7.94 0.64
C ILE A 120 -13.18 7.46 1.18
N MET A 121 -13.63 6.28 0.74
CA MET A 121 -14.90 5.72 1.19
C MET A 121 -14.89 5.38 2.69
N ASP A 122 -13.77 4.90 3.23
CA ASP A 122 -13.61 4.61 4.66
C ASP A 122 -13.69 5.90 5.50
N ALA A 123 -13.13 7.01 4.99
CA ALA A 123 -13.21 8.34 5.58
C ALA A 123 -14.56 9.05 5.41
N ALA A 124 -15.42 8.60 4.48
CA ALA A 124 -16.69 9.25 4.19
C ALA A 124 -17.68 9.13 5.38
N PRO A 125 -18.56 10.14 5.59
CA PRO A 125 -19.60 10.06 6.60
C PRO A 125 -20.58 8.92 6.34
N ARG A 126 -21.39 8.57 7.34
CA ARG A 126 -22.36 7.46 7.22
C ARG A 126 -23.50 7.77 6.26
N SER A 127 -23.75 9.03 5.93
CA SER A 127 -24.77 9.46 4.97
C SER A 127 -24.38 9.18 3.51
N LEU A 128 -23.09 9.06 3.21
CA LEU A 128 -22.53 8.86 1.87
C LEU A 128 -22.21 7.38 1.66
N HIS A 129 -23.08 6.68 0.93
CA HIS A 129 -22.93 5.24 0.65
C HIS A 129 -22.38 4.94 -0.73
N THR A 130 -22.49 5.85 -1.69
CA THR A 130 -22.15 5.56 -3.10
C THR A 130 -21.07 6.49 -3.59
N MET A 131 -20.00 5.92 -4.15
CA MET A 131 -18.96 6.68 -4.85
C MET A 131 -18.94 6.30 -6.31
N ILE A 132 -18.98 7.29 -7.20
CA ILE A 132 -18.84 7.10 -8.64
C ILE A 132 -17.48 7.64 -9.05
N VAL A 133 -16.73 6.83 -9.81
CA VAL A 133 -15.40 7.19 -10.30
C VAL A 133 -15.16 6.84 -11.77
N SER A 134 -14.24 7.55 -12.41
CA SER A 134 -13.76 7.19 -13.75
C SER A 134 -12.84 5.96 -13.71
N GLY A 135 -13.00 5.05 -14.68
CA GLY A 135 -12.12 3.88 -14.82
C GLY A 135 -10.81 4.16 -15.55
N ASP A 136 -10.65 5.29 -16.22
CA ASP A 136 -9.49 5.58 -17.11
C ASP A 136 -8.49 6.59 -16.57
N VAL A 137 -8.51 6.83 -15.26
CA VAL A 137 -7.63 7.76 -14.57
C VAL A 137 -6.98 7.09 -13.37
N TYR A 138 -5.67 7.18 -13.23
CA TYR A 138 -4.99 6.89 -11.98
C TYR A 138 -4.80 8.16 -11.16
N ILE A 139 -5.25 8.13 -9.90
CA ILE A 139 -5.21 9.26 -8.99
C ILE A 139 -4.36 8.88 -7.78
N ARG A 140 -3.46 9.78 -7.36
CA ARG A 140 -2.66 9.62 -6.15
C ARG A 140 -2.92 10.78 -5.21
N ALA A 141 -3.01 10.50 -3.92
CA ALA A 141 -2.93 11.50 -2.87
C ALA A 141 -1.56 11.36 -2.20
N THR A 142 -0.75 12.42 -2.25
CA THR A 142 0.59 12.42 -1.62
C THR A 142 0.54 12.87 -0.16
N ASP A 143 -0.54 13.55 0.23
CA ASP A 143 -0.82 13.99 1.59
C ASP A 143 -2.01 13.21 2.19
N PRO A 144 -2.13 13.15 3.54
CA PRO A 144 -3.28 12.55 4.20
C PRO A 144 -4.61 13.16 3.76
N LEU A 145 -5.63 12.32 3.61
CA LEU A 145 -6.99 12.76 3.31
C LEU A 145 -7.54 13.63 4.46
N GLY A 146 -8.16 14.76 4.09
CA GLY A 146 -8.88 15.61 5.04
C GLY A 146 -10.26 15.06 5.39
N ASP A 147 -10.93 15.73 6.34
CA ASP A 147 -12.30 15.38 6.72
C ASP A 147 -13.27 15.63 5.56
N ILE A 148 -14.19 14.67 5.36
CA ILE A 148 -15.22 14.73 4.32
C ILE A 148 -16.49 15.34 4.94
N PRO A 149 -17.02 16.46 4.42
CA PRO A 149 -18.17 17.13 5.00
C PRO A 149 -19.46 16.34 4.77
N GLU A 150 -20.45 16.59 5.62
CA GLU A 150 -21.82 16.12 5.42
C GLU A 150 -22.50 16.94 4.32
N ALA A 151 -22.80 16.31 3.18
CA ALA A 151 -23.54 16.89 2.06
C ALA A 151 -24.26 15.78 1.28
N ASP A 152 -25.23 16.13 0.43
CA ASP A 152 -25.87 15.16 -0.47
C ASP A 152 -24.93 14.71 -1.59
N VAL A 153 -24.05 15.60 -2.07
CA VAL A 153 -23.01 15.32 -3.06
C VAL A 153 -21.69 15.93 -2.61
N VAL A 154 -20.62 15.14 -2.62
CA VAL A 154 -19.25 15.63 -2.40
C VAL A 154 -18.39 15.30 -3.62
N CYS A 155 -17.88 16.34 -4.28
CA CYS A 155 -17.03 16.22 -5.45
C CYS A 155 -15.57 16.49 -5.07
N TYR A 156 -14.65 15.63 -5.52
CA TYR A 156 -13.22 15.95 -5.44
C TYR A 156 -12.74 16.64 -6.70
N GLY A 157 -11.82 17.59 -6.54
CA GLY A 157 -11.13 18.23 -7.65
C GLY A 157 -9.68 18.59 -7.34
N LEU A 158 -8.99 19.08 -8.36
CA LEU A 158 -7.60 19.52 -8.27
C LEU A 158 -7.42 20.96 -8.72
N TRP A 159 -6.43 21.62 -8.11
CA TRP A 159 -5.96 22.93 -8.53
C TRP A 159 -5.07 22.79 -9.76
N LEU A 160 -5.67 22.78 -10.95
CA LEU A 160 -4.96 22.72 -12.22
C LEU A 160 -4.97 24.07 -12.93
N GLY A 161 -3.92 24.33 -13.71
CA GLY A 161 -3.81 25.54 -14.51
C GLY A 161 -4.92 25.62 -15.58
N PRO A 162 -5.31 26.84 -16.03
CA PRO A 162 -6.36 27.04 -17.02
C PRO A 162 -6.16 26.24 -18.33
N GLU A 163 -4.91 26.01 -18.72
CA GLU A 163 -4.57 25.28 -19.94
C GLU A 163 -4.96 23.81 -19.92
N ILE A 164 -4.99 23.20 -18.73
CA ILE A 164 -5.47 21.83 -18.54
C ILE A 164 -6.97 21.87 -18.26
N ALA A 165 -7.41 22.75 -17.36
CA ALA A 165 -8.81 22.82 -16.92
C ALA A 165 -9.84 23.02 -18.05
N LYS A 166 -9.46 23.66 -19.17
CA LYS A 166 -10.34 23.89 -20.33
C LYS A 166 -10.90 22.61 -20.96
N ASP A 167 -10.21 21.48 -20.79
CA ASP A 167 -10.60 20.20 -21.39
C ASP A 167 -11.48 19.34 -20.45
N HIS A 168 -11.77 19.83 -19.25
CA HIS A 168 -12.47 19.12 -18.17
C HIS A 168 -13.68 19.90 -17.62
N GLY A 169 -14.46 19.23 -16.77
CA GLY A 169 -15.44 19.89 -15.91
C GLY A 169 -14.74 20.68 -14.81
N VAL A 170 -15.31 21.83 -14.43
CA VAL A 170 -14.73 22.72 -13.43
C VAL A 170 -15.80 23.10 -12.41
N PHE A 171 -15.56 22.78 -11.15
CA PHE A 171 -16.39 23.21 -10.02
C PHE A 171 -16.01 24.63 -9.62
N VAL A 172 -16.99 25.50 -9.45
CA VAL A 172 -16.80 26.91 -9.08
C VAL A 172 -17.38 27.13 -7.70
N SER A 173 -16.59 27.73 -6.81
CA SER A 173 -17.01 28.13 -5.46
C SER A 173 -16.64 29.57 -5.17
N ARG A 174 -17.37 30.20 -4.26
CA ARG A 174 -17.09 31.58 -3.86
C ARG A 174 -15.90 31.62 -2.89
N ARG A 175 -15.11 32.67 -2.92
CA ARG A 175 -13.92 32.81 -2.04
C ARG A 175 -14.26 32.85 -0.54
N ASP A 176 -15.45 33.35 -0.20
CA ASP A 176 -15.96 33.41 1.18
C ASP A 176 -16.55 32.06 1.65
N ASN A 177 -16.90 31.17 0.73
CA ASN A 177 -17.36 29.81 1.03
C ASN A 177 -16.77 28.79 0.04
N PRO A 178 -15.47 28.44 0.18
CA PRO A 178 -14.73 27.67 -0.82
C PRO A 178 -15.18 26.22 -0.93
N THR A 179 -15.85 25.69 0.10
CA THR A 179 -16.27 24.29 0.21
C THR A 179 -17.64 24.01 -0.39
N GLU A 180 -18.47 25.03 -0.61
CA GLU A 180 -19.79 24.88 -1.23
C GLU A 180 -19.72 25.18 -2.72
N MET A 181 -20.35 24.33 -3.53
CA MET A 181 -20.39 24.53 -4.98
C MET A 181 -21.41 25.59 -5.35
N GLU A 182 -20.98 26.67 -6.01
CA GLU A 182 -21.92 27.61 -6.62
C GLU A 182 -22.45 27.05 -7.94
N CYS A 183 -21.57 26.53 -8.81
CA CYS A 183 -21.97 25.88 -10.06
C CYS A 183 -20.85 25.00 -10.64
N MET A 184 -21.19 24.19 -11.64
CA MET A 184 -20.24 23.46 -12.48
C MET A 184 -20.25 24.00 -13.91
N LEU A 185 -19.06 24.18 -14.48
CA LEU A 185 -18.83 24.56 -15.88
C LEU A 185 -18.24 23.38 -16.65
N GLN A 186 -18.81 23.06 -17.82
CA GLN A 186 -18.29 22.00 -18.67
C GLN A 186 -17.37 22.57 -19.76
N LYS A 187 -16.08 22.21 -19.70
CA LYS A 187 -15.04 22.61 -20.66
C LYS A 187 -15.00 24.12 -20.94
N PRO A 188 -14.86 24.95 -19.89
CA PRO A 188 -14.88 26.40 -20.03
C PRO A 188 -13.65 26.89 -20.80
N SER A 189 -13.80 28.03 -21.49
CA SER A 189 -12.65 28.66 -22.16
C SER A 189 -11.64 29.21 -21.14
N VAL A 190 -10.37 29.29 -21.54
CA VAL A 190 -9.30 29.91 -20.72
C VAL A 190 -9.67 31.35 -20.32
N LYS A 191 -10.36 32.09 -21.21
CA LYS A 191 -10.85 33.44 -20.93
C LYS A 191 -11.87 33.44 -19.78
N THR A 192 -12.85 32.53 -19.83
CA THR A 192 -13.88 32.37 -18.79
C THR A 192 -13.25 32.04 -17.44
N LEU A 193 -12.29 31.10 -17.41
CA LEU A 193 -11.54 30.76 -16.20
C LEU A 193 -10.75 31.95 -15.66
N GLY A 194 -10.11 32.73 -16.54
CA GLY A 194 -9.40 33.94 -16.17
C GLY A 194 -10.28 35.02 -15.53
N GLU A 195 -11.52 35.18 -16.02
CA GLU A 195 -12.49 36.13 -15.45
C GLU A 195 -12.96 35.70 -14.04
N LEU A 196 -13.11 34.39 -13.80
CA LEU A 196 -13.53 33.83 -12.52
C LEU A 196 -12.50 34.02 -11.40
N LEU A 197 -11.20 33.99 -11.72
CA LEU A 197 -10.12 34.03 -10.72
C LEU A 197 -10.17 35.24 -9.79
N ASN A 198 -10.77 36.35 -10.21
CA ASN A 198 -10.85 37.57 -9.38
C ASN A 198 -11.83 37.42 -8.21
N THR A 199 -12.91 36.66 -8.40
CA THR A 199 -14.06 36.62 -7.47
C THR A 199 -14.32 35.23 -6.91
N HIS A 200 -13.92 34.18 -7.63
CA HIS A 200 -14.21 32.78 -7.33
C HIS A 200 -12.91 31.98 -7.22
N LEU A 201 -13.10 30.77 -6.71
CA LEU A 201 -12.16 29.68 -6.77
C LEU A 201 -12.73 28.62 -7.70
N TYR A 202 -11.85 27.86 -8.34
CA TYR A 202 -12.29 26.74 -9.15
C TYR A 202 -11.38 25.53 -8.99
N LEU A 203 -11.99 24.35 -9.06
CA LEU A 203 -11.33 23.05 -9.00
C LEU A 203 -11.69 22.26 -10.25
N THR A 204 -10.68 21.65 -10.88
CA THR A 204 -10.90 20.76 -12.02
C THR A 204 -11.42 19.42 -11.51
N ASP A 205 -12.52 18.95 -12.08
CA ASP A 205 -13.10 17.65 -11.76
C ASP A 205 -12.14 16.52 -12.13
N ILE A 206 -11.90 15.63 -11.16
CA ILE A 206 -11.08 14.42 -11.33
C ILE A 206 -11.93 13.15 -11.45
N GLY A 207 -13.25 13.30 -11.47
CA GLY A 207 -14.17 12.19 -11.61
C GLY A 207 -14.22 11.32 -10.35
N ILE A 208 -14.25 11.92 -9.16
CA ILE A 208 -14.59 11.23 -7.90
C ILE A 208 -15.75 11.96 -7.23
N TRP A 209 -16.90 11.29 -7.14
CA TRP A 209 -18.15 11.86 -6.65
C TRP A 209 -18.75 10.93 -5.59
N LEU A 210 -18.89 11.42 -4.36
CA LEU A 210 -19.62 10.74 -3.28
C LEU A 210 -21.05 11.25 -3.25
N LEU A 211 -22.02 10.33 -3.18
CA LEU A 211 -23.44 10.63 -3.22
C LEU A 211 -24.16 10.00 -2.02
N SER A 212 -25.08 10.77 -1.45
CA SER A 212 -26.09 10.29 -0.50
C SER A 212 -27.14 9.46 -1.23
N ASP A 213 -27.90 8.65 -0.49
CA ASP A 213 -28.99 7.85 -1.05
C ASP A 213 -30.06 8.75 -1.72
N LYS A 214 -30.25 9.98 -1.21
CA LYS A 214 -31.13 10.99 -1.81
C LYS A 214 -30.60 11.42 -3.18
N ALA A 215 -29.32 11.77 -3.28
CA ALA A 215 -28.70 12.16 -4.54
C ALA A 215 -28.73 11.03 -5.58
N VAL A 216 -28.46 9.79 -5.18
CA VAL A 216 -28.54 8.61 -6.06
C VAL A 216 -29.96 8.46 -6.64
N LYS A 217 -31.00 8.55 -5.82
CA LYS A 217 -32.39 8.45 -6.30
C LYS A 217 -32.75 9.57 -7.27
N MET A 218 -32.26 10.79 -7.03
CA MET A 218 -32.50 11.91 -7.94
C MET A 218 -31.79 11.71 -9.29
N LEU A 219 -30.53 11.26 -9.28
CA LEU A 219 -29.81 10.86 -10.49
C LEU A 219 -30.60 9.78 -11.27
N MET A 220 -31.06 8.75 -10.58
CA MET A 220 -31.87 7.69 -11.18
C MET A 220 -33.16 8.22 -11.80
N LYS A 221 -33.92 9.04 -11.06
CA LYS A 221 -35.16 9.68 -11.55
C LYS A 221 -34.92 10.45 -12.85
N LYS A 222 -33.81 11.20 -12.96
CA LYS A 222 -33.48 11.97 -14.17
C LYS A 222 -33.06 11.11 -15.35
N SER A 223 -32.39 9.99 -15.09
CA SER A 223 -31.98 9.04 -16.11
C SER A 223 -33.11 8.11 -16.61
N LEU A 224 -34.32 8.21 -16.05
CA LEU A 224 -35.45 7.35 -16.41
C LEU A 224 -36.51 8.15 -17.15
N LYS A 225 -37.05 7.56 -18.21
CA LYS A 225 -38.19 8.12 -18.94
C LYS A 225 -39.39 8.24 -18.00
N ASN A 226 -39.94 9.45 -17.88
CA ASN A 226 -41.01 9.83 -16.94
C ASN A 226 -40.65 9.71 -15.43
N GLY A 227 -39.39 9.43 -15.08
CA GLY A 227 -38.93 9.36 -13.70
C GLY A 227 -39.47 8.18 -12.88
N ASP A 228 -40.02 7.14 -13.53
CA ASP A 228 -40.52 5.95 -12.84
C ASP A 228 -39.36 5.00 -12.49
N LEU A 229 -39.00 4.96 -11.20
CA LEU A 229 -37.94 4.12 -10.63
C LEU A 229 -38.22 2.60 -10.74
N THR A 230 -39.45 2.20 -11.04
CA THR A 230 -39.89 0.79 -11.07
C THR A 230 -40.07 0.22 -12.49
N SER A 231 -40.38 1.07 -13.48
CA SER A 231 -40.68 0.61 -14.84
C SER A 231 -40.21 1.52 -15.99
N GLY A 232 -39.55 2.64 -15.68
CA GLY A 232 -39.08 3.60 -16.69
C GLY A 232 -37.94 3.04 -17.54
N ASP A 233 -38.00 3.27 -18.86
CA ASP A 233 -36.85 3.03 -19.74
C ASP A 233 -35.73 4.02 -19.42
N ILE A 234 -34.49 3.53 -19.30
CA ILE A 234 -33.31 4.40 -19.11
C ILE A 234 -33.04 5.20 -20.38
N ILE A 235 -32.83 6.51 -20.22
CA ILE A 235 -32.46 7.45 -21.28
C ILE A 235 -30.97 7.79 -21.22
N ASN A 236 -30.44 8.33 -22.32
CA ASN A 236 -29.09 8.90 -22.34
C ASN A 236 -29.05 10.11 -21.40
N TYR A 237 -28.36 9.99 -20.28
CA TYR A 237 -28.20 11.06 -19.30
C TYR A 237 -26.75 11.10 -18.81
N ASP A 238 -26.05 12.20 -19.07
CA ASP A 238 -24.65 12.36 -18.70
C ASP A 238 -24.48 13.02 -17.32
N MET A 239 -23.71 12.36 -16.45
CA MET A 239 -23.49 12.83 -15.09
C MET A 239 -22.76 14.17 -15.04
N TYR A 240 -21.80 14.42 -15.92
CA TYR A 240 -20.98 15.63 -15.86
C TYR A 240 -21.70 16.84 -16.47
N SER A 241 -22.16 16.70 -17.71
CA SER A 241 -22.72 17.80 -18.51
C SER A 241 -24.20 18.10 -18.25
N GLU A 242 -24.95 17.16 -17.68
CA GLU A 242 -26.36 17.36 -17.35
C GLU A 242 -26.58 17.41 -15.83
N PHE A 243 -26.26 16.33 -15.10
CA PHE A 243 -26.47 16.29 -13.65
C PHE A 243 -25.58 17.32 -12.93
N GLY A 244 -24.27 17.32 -13.19
CA GLY A 244 -23.31 18.23 -12.57
C GLY A 244 -23.60 19.70 -12.83
N CYS A 245 -23.95 20.06 -14.06
CA CYS A 245 -24.34 21.43 -14.42
C CYS A 245 -25.67 21.89 -13.80
N ALA A 246 -26.49 20.96 -13.30
CA ALA A 246 -27.74 21.25 -12.61
C ALA A 246 -27.60 21.39 -11.08
N LEU A 247 -26.40 21.16 -10.56
CA LEU A 247 -26.08 21.22 -9.13
C LEU A 247 -25.45 22.56 -8.71
N GLY A 248 -25.55 22.86 -7.42
CA GLY A 248 -24.98 24.05 -6.77
C GLY A 248 -26.01 25.15 -6.49
N ASP A 249 -25.57 26.24 -5.86
CA ASP A 249 -26.42 27.38 -5.49
C ASP A 249 -26.99 28.13 -6.72
N LYS A 250 -26.21 28.22 -7.79
CA LYS A 250 -26.55 28.92 -9.04
C LYS A 250 -26.16 28.07 -10.24
N PRO A 251 -26.86 26.95 -10.47
CA PRO A 251 -26.49 25.98 -11.50
C PRO A 251 -26.55 26.60 -12.90
N THR A 252 -25.69 26.12 -13.80
CA THR A 252 -25.68 26.56 -15.21
C THR A 252 -26.87 26.03 -16.00
N SER A 253 -27.41 24.88 -15.58
CA SER A 253 -28.59 24.24 -16.14
C SER A 253 -29.60 23.92 -15.01
N PRO A 254 -30.34 24.91 -14.49
CA PRO A 254 -31.19 24.73 -13.31
C PRO A 254 -32.26 23.64 -13.48
N ASP A 255 -32.40 22.79 -12.45
CA ASP A 255 -33.43 21.76 -12.37
C ASP A 255 -34.12 21.78 -11.00
N SER A 256 -35.45 21.89 -10.99
CA SER A 256 -36.22 22.03 -9.74
C SER A 256 -36.18 20.80 -8.83
N ASP A 257 -35.97 19.60 -9.39
CA ASP A 257 -35.85 18.38 -8.57
C ASP A 257 -34.47 18.26 -7.90
N LEU A 258 -33.46 18.94 -8.44
CA LEU A 258 -32.07 18.87 -7.95
C LEU A 258 -31.68 20.05 -7.05
N ALA A 259 -32.48 21.12 -7.04
CA ALA A 259 -32.22 22.35 -6.29
C ALA A 259 -32.07 22.15 -4.77
N ASP A 260 -32.68 21.10 -4.21
CA ASP A 260 -32.62 20.80 -2.78
C ASP A 260 -31.41 19.94 -2.37
N LEU A 261 -30.52 19.57 -3.30
CA LEU A 261 -29.32 18.79 -2.99
C LEU A 261 -28.20 19.72 -2.52
N THR A 262 -27.64 19.45 -1.35
CA THR A 262 -26.45 20.16 -0.86
C THR A 262 -25.19 19.59 -1.52
N VAL A 263 -24.30 20.47 -1.98
CA VAL A 263 -23.11 20.06 -2.75
C VAL A 263 -21.86 20.69 -2.18
N ALA A 264 -20.91 19.84 -1.79
CA ALA A 264 -19.60 20.24 -1.32
C ALA A 264 -18.51 19.88 -2.34
N VAL A 265 -17.46 20.70 -2.41
CA VAL A 265 -16.29 20.46 -3.24
C VAL A 265 -15.05 20.40 -2.35
N LEU A 266 -14.24 19.37 -2.55
CA LEU A 266 -12.99 19.17 -1.81
C LEU A 266 -11.80 19.12 -2.75
N PRO A 267 -10.71 19.86 -2.48
CA PRO A 267 -9.45 19.60 -3.13
C PRO A 267 -8.87 18.26 -2.66
N LEU A 268 -8.29 17.48 -3.55
CA LEU A 268 -7.50 16.31 -3.15
C LEU A 268 -6.09 16.76 -2.70
N PRO A 269 -5.70 16.56 -1.43
CA PRO A 269 -4.42 17.01 -0.90
C PRO A 269 -3.22 16.37 -1.61
N GLY A 270 -2.29 17.21 -2.09
CA GLY A 270 -1.12 16.75 -2.85
C GLY A 270 -1.50 15.88 -4.06
N GLY A 271 -2.69 16.10 -4.62
CA GLY A 271 -3.30 15.17 -5.56
C GLY A 271 -2.63 15.21 -6.94
N GLU A 272 -2.30 14.03 -7.46
CA GLU A 272 -1.74 13.83 -8.79
C GLU A 272 -2.75 13.06 -9.65
N PHE A 273 -2.80 13.40 -10.94
CA PHE A 273 -3.85 12.96 -11.85
C PHE A 273 -3.23 12.53 -13.18
N TYR A 274 -3.43 11.25 -13.51
CA TYR A 274 -2.79 10.60 -14.64
C TYR A 274 -3.84 9.92 -15.52
N HIS A 275 -3.93 10.33 -16.78
CA HIS A 275 -4.89 9.75 -17.73
C HIS A 275 -4.33 8.49 -18.40
N TYR A 276 -5.24 7.57 -18.71
CA TYR A 276 -4.98 6.36 -19.49
C TYR A 276 -6.03 6.21 -20.61
N GLY A 277 -6.52 7.34 -21.14
CA GLY A 277 -7.61 7.37 -22.10
C GLY A 277 -7.20 7.21 -23.56
N THR A 278 -5.92 7.40 -23.88
CA THR A 278 -5.34 7.37 -25.23
C THR A 278 -3.98 6.66 -25.29
N SER A 279 -3.54 6.29 -26.49
CA SER A 279 -2.19 5.76 -26.76
C SER A 279 -1.05 6.66 -26.28
N HIS A 280 -1.22 7.99 -26.34
CA HIS A 280 -0.23 8.92 -25.82
C HIS A 280 -0.22 8.96 -24.29
N GLU A 281 -1.41 8.98 -23.69
CA GLU A 281 -1.59 9.07 -22.24
C GLU A 281 -1.04 7.85 -21.50
N ILE A 282 -1.24 6.62 -22.00
CA ILE A 282 -0.67 5.42 -21.38
C ILE A 282 0.86 5.51 -21.22
N LEU A 283 1.57 6.05 -22.21
CA LEU A 283 3.01 6.21 -22.18
C LEU A 283 3.47 7.41 -21.36
N SER A 284 2.87 8.58 -21.57
CA SER A 284 3.25 9.83 -20.89
C SER A 284 2.93 9.76 -19.39
N SER A 285 1.77 9.25 -18.99
CA SER A 285 1.40 9.04 -17.60
C SER A 285 2.33 8.03 -16.92
N THR A 286 2.55 6.88 -17.55
CA THR A 286 3.45 5.85 -16.99
C THR A 286 4.88 6.38 -16.87
N LEU A 287 5.38 7.14 -17.85
CA LEU A 287 6.70 7.76 -17.77
C LEU A 287 6.80 8.79 -16.65
N ALA A 288 5.79 9.63 -16.49
CA ALA A 288 5.73 10.63 -15.43
C ALA A 288 5.76 9.96 -14.05
N ILE A 289 4.95 8.91 -13.87
CA ILE A 289 4.91 8.13 -12.62
C ILE A 289 6.23 7.40 -12.38
N GLN A 290 6.82 6.75 -13.39
CA GLN A 290 8.06 6.00 -13.25
C GLN A 290 9.24 6.87 -12.84
N ASN A 291 9.22 8.14 -13.26
CA ASN A 291 10.26 9.13 -13.00
C ASN A 291 9.94 10.06 -11.81
N LEU A 292 8.94 9.74 -10.99
CA LEU A 292 8.70 10.46 -9.75
C LEU A 292 9.95 10.39 -8.87
N VAL A 293 10.42 11.57 -8.46
CA VAL A 293 11.60 11.72 -7.64
C VAL A 293 11.21 11.59 -6.18
N ASN A 294 11.30 10.38 -5.63
CA ASN A 294 11.00 10.16 -4.21
C ASN A 294 12.05 10.77 -3.27
N ASP A 295 13.33 10.82 -3.67
CA ASP A 295 14.38 11.58 -2.96
C ASP A 295 15.54 11.91 -3.93
N GLN A 296 15.84 13.19 -4.13
CA GLN A 296 16.97 13.60 -4.99
C GLN A 296 18.33 13.11 -4.46
N ARG A 297 18.44 12.85 -3.15
CA ARG A 297 19.67 12.32 -2.53
C ARG A 297 19.91 10.85 -2.92
N GLU A 298 18.86 10.08 -3.17
CA GLU A 298 18.95 8.67 -3.62
C GLU A 298 19.45 8.55 -5.07
N ILE A 299 19.21 9.55 -5.92
CA ILE A 299 19.67 9.57 -7.32
C ILE A 299 21.20 9.48 -7.39
N MET A 300 21.92 10.14 -6.47
CA MET A 300 23.38 10.11 -6.40
C MET A 300 23.95 8.77 -5.90
N HIS A 301 23.24 8.06 -5.02
CA HIS A 301 23.71 6.80 -4.43
C HIS A 301 23.37 5.56 -5.27
N HIS A 302 22.28 5.58 -6.04
CA HIS A 302 21.82 4.43 -6.83
C HIS A 302 21.99 4.57 -8.35
N SER A 303 22.61 5.64 -8.86
CA SER A 303 22.80 5.84 -10.31
C SER A 303 21.50 5.71 -11.12
N LEU A 304 20.38 6.17 -10.55
CA LEU A 304 19.06 6.10 -11.19
C LEU A 304 18.99 7.12 -12.33
N LYS A 305 19.43 6.72 -13.53
CA LYS A 305 19.15 7.47 -14.76
C LYS A 305 17.62 7.54 -14.97
N PRO A 306 17.08 8.66 -15.49
CA PRO A 306 15.68 8.75 -15.87
C PRO A 306 15.28 7.55 -16.74
N HIS A 307 14.12 6.95 -16.43
CA HIS A 307 13.57 5.88 -17.22
C HIS A 307 13.24 6.40 -18.62
N PRO A 308 13.68 5.74 -19.70
CA PRO A 308 13.26 6.11 -21.05
C PRO A 308 11.78 5.75 -21.25
N SER A 309 11.10 6.32 -22.24
CA SER A 309 9.72 5.94 -22.58
C SER A 309 9.65 4.62 -23.36
N LEU A 310 10.31 3.58 -22.83
CA LEU A 310 10.40 2.24 -23.38
C LEU A 310 9.89 1.26 -22.34
N PHE A 311 8.71 0.68 -22.58
CA PHE A 311 8.06 -0.26 -21.66
C PHE A 311 7.88 -1.60 -22.36
N VAL A 312 8.39 -2.66 -21.73
CA VAL A 312 8.26 -4.04 -22.18
C VAL A 312 7.70 -4.85 -21.01
N GLN A 313 6.54 -5.46 -21.20
CA GLN A 313 5.81 -6.15 -20.13
C GLN A 313 5.16 -7.42 -20.68
N ASN A 314 5.21 -8.52 -19.94
CA ASN A 314 4.57 -9.78 -20.36
C ASN A 314 4.91 -10.11 -21.82
N ALA A 315 6.16 -9.98 -22.22
CA ALA A 315 6.56 -10.03 -23.62
C ALA A 315 7.94 -10.63 -23.78
N GLU A 316 8.12 -11.36 -24.88
CA GLU A 316 9.43 -11.82 -25.34
C GLU A 316 9.95 -10.85 -26.39
N ARG A 317 11.20 -10.42 -26.23
CA ARG A 317 11.78 -9.38 -27.09
C ARG A 317 13.25 -9.61 -27.37
N ASP A 318 13.53 -9.94 -28.63
CA ASP A 318 14.87 -10.14 -29.17
C ASP A 318 15.36 -9.00 -30.06
N CYS A 319 14.49 -8.05 -30.42
CA CYS A 319 14.88 -6.89 -31.21
C CYS A 319 15.79 -5.92 -30.40
N GLN A 320 16.70 -5.23 -31.09
CA GLN A 320 17.54 -4.22 -30.45
C GLN A 320 16.76 -2.91 -30.25
N LEU A 321 16.83 -2.35 -29.05
CA LEU A 321 16.35 -0.99 -28.75
C LEU A 321 17.57 -0.08 -28.55
N THR A 322 17.55 1.08 -29.20
CA THR A 322 18.62 2.09 -29.18
C THR A 322 18.13 3.37 -28.52
N ALA A 323 19.02 4.36 -28.38
CA ALA A 323 18.65 5.69 -27.86
C ALA A 323 17.75 6.50 -28.81
N GLU A 324 17.61 6.06 -30.07
CA GLU A 324 16.71 6.70 -31.04
C GLU A 324 15.25 6.29 -30.84
N ASN A 325 15.01 5.16 -30.15
CA ASN A 325 13.67 4.71 -29.83
C ASN A 325 13.04 5.60 -28.75
N GLN A 326 11.78 5.99 -28.98
CA GLN A 326 11.00 6.81 -28.08
C GLN A 326 9.55 6.36 -28.07
N ASN A 327 8.91 6.37 -26.91
CA ASN A 327 7.48 6.08 -26.76
C ASN A 327 7.13 4.69 -27.32
N ILE A 328 7.84 3.66 -26.85
CA ILE A 328 7.64 2.26 -27.23
C ILE A 328 6.91 1.54 -26.11
N TRP A 329 5.83 0.86 -26.46
CA TRP A 329 5.06 -0.01 -25.56
C TRP A 329 4.92 -1.39 -26.18
N ILE A 330 5.54 -2.40 -25.56
CA ILE A 330 5.44 -3.80 -25.98
C ILE A 330 4.78 -4.56 -24.83
N GLU A 331 3.61 -5.13 -25.09
CA GLU A 331 2.87 -5.88 -24.08
C GLU A 331 2.21 -7.13 -24.66
N ASN A 332 2.21 -8.23 -23.90
CA ASN A 332 1.57 -9.49 -24.32
C ASN A 332 1.96 -9.93 -25.74
N SER A 333 3.24 -9.80 -26.09
CA SER A 333 3.69 -9.89 -27.48
C SER A 333 5.02 -10.61 -27.61
N TRP A 334 5.20 -11.30 -28.73
CA TRP A 334 6.49 -11.80 -29.19
C TRP A 334 7.08 -10.89 -30.28
N VAL A 335 8.18 -10.22 -29.97
CA VAL A 335 8.88 -9.30 -30.88
C VAL A 335 10.26 -9.86 -31.19
N GLY A 336 10.35 -10.60 -32.29
CA GLY A 336 11.55 -11.31 -32.71
C GLY A 336 12.70 -10.40 -33.16
N LYS A 337 13.88 -11.00 -33.34
CA LYS A 337 15.13 -10.31 -33.74
C LYS A 337 15.06 -9.55 -35.08
N ASN A 338 14.16 -9.95 -35.98
CA ASN A 338 14.00 -9.35 -37.32
C ASN A 338 13.04 -8.14 -37.33
N TRP A 339 12.57 -7.71 -36.15
CA TRP A 339 11.74 -6.52 -36.02
C TRP A 339 12.60 -5.26 -35.90
N THR A 340 12.20 -4.21 -36.62
CA THR A 340 12.77 -2.87 -36.46
C THR A 340 11.68 -1.91 -35.96
N LEU A 341 11.91 -1.34 -34.78
CA LEU A 341 11.02 -0.38 -34.14
C LEU A 341 11.60 1.03 -34.26
N THR A 342 10.74 2.04 -34.36
CA THR A 342 11.14 3.45 -34.51
C THR A 342 10.69 4.24 -33.28
N ARG A 343 9.59 4.99 -33.36
CA ARG A 343 9.01 5.78 -32.27
C ARG A 343 7.49 5.75 -32.30
N GLU A 344 6.88 5.93 -31.13
CA GLU A 344 5.41 5.95 -30.98
C GLU A 344 4.79 4.64 -31.50
N ASN A 345 5.40 3.51 -31.15
CA ASN A 345 4.94 2.18 -31.53
C ASN A 345 4.36 1.48 -30.30
N ILE A 346 3.10 1.08 -30.39
CA ILE A 346 2.43 0.21 -29.41
C ILE A 346 2.23 -1.15 -30.06
N ILE A 347 2.65 -2.22 -29.39
CA ILE A 347 2.61 -3.60 -29.89
C ILE A 347 1.93 -4.45 -28.84
N THR A 348 0.77 -5.02 -29.18
CA THR A 348 -0.05 -5.84 -28.28
C THR A 348 -0.53 -7.14 -28.93
N GLY A 349 -0.59 -8.20 -28.12
CA GLY A 349 -1.24 -9.47 -28.47
C GLY A 349 -0.52 -10.32 -29.53
N VAL A 350 0.67 -9.93 -29.99
CA VAL A 350 1.39 -10.65 -31.06
C VAL A 350 1.80 -12.05 -30.57
N PRO A 351 1.31 -13.15 -31.18
CA PRO A 351 1.67 -14.51 -30.77
C PRO A 351 3.11 -14.86 -31.16
N GLU A 352 3.66 -15.96 -30.64
CA GLU A 352 4.99 -16.45 -31.01
C GLU A 352 5.18 -16.56 -32.53
N ASN A 353 6.29 -16.02 -33.03
CA ASN A 353 6.54 -15.88 -34.46
C ASN A 353 8.04 -15.76 -34.82
N ASP A 354 8.35 -15.88 -36.11
CA ASP A 354 9.65 -15.51 -36.70
C ASP A 354 9.45 -14.45 -37.81
N TRP A 355 8.62 -13.44 -37.53
CA TRP A 355 8.28 -12.41 -38.51
C TRP A 355 9.42 -11.41 -38.72
N SER A 356 9.50 -10.90 -39.94
CA SER A 356 10.31 -9.74 -40.32
C SER A 356 9.38 -8.55 -40.53
N LEU A 357 9.52 -7.52 -39.70
CA LEU A 357 8.63 -6.35 -39.71
C LEU A 357 9.39 -5.06 -39.42
N HIS A 358 9.07 -4.00 -40.16
CA HIS A 358 9.61 -2.66 -39.92
C HIS A 358 8.46 -1.68 -39.67
N LEU A 359 8.39 -1.13 -38.45
CA LEU A 359 7.36 -0.17 -38.06
C LEU A 359 7.86 1.27 -38.24
N GLN A 360 7.13 2.04 -39.05
CA GLN A 360 7.35 3.49 -39.18
C GLN A 360 6.88 4.24 -37.93
N PRO A 361 7.32 5.51 -37.75
CA PRO A 361 6.86 6.33 -36.64
C PRO A 361 5.33 6.40 -36.57
N GLY A 362 4.78 6.17 -35.38
CA GLY A 362 3.34 6.23 -35.13
C GLY A 362 2.56 4.98 -35.56
N GLN A 363 3.18 3.97 -36.17
CA GLN A 363 2.49 2.71 -36.49
C GLN A 363 2.42 1.80 -35.27
N CYS A 364 1.21 1.35 -34.94
CA CYS A 364 0.95 0.43 -33.84
C CYS A 364 0.37 -0.89 -34.38
N VAL A 365 0.60 -1.96 -33.64
CA VAL A 365 0.18 -3.33 -33.98
C VAL A 365 -0.61 -3.89 -32.82
N ASP A 366 -1.80 -4.39 -33.12
CA ASP A 366 -2.61 -5.12 -32.16
C ASP A 366 -3.18 -6.38 -32.82
N ILE A 367 -2.88 -7.53 -32.23
CA ILE A 367 -3.34 -8.84 -32.70
C ILE A 367 -4.27 -9.41 -31.65
N VAL A 368 -5.54 -9.59 -32.02
CA VAL A 368 -6.58 -9.96 -31.05
C VAL A 368 -7.09 -11.37 -31.36
N PRO A 369 -6.96 -12.34 -30.44
CA PRO A 369 -7.54 -13.65 -30.64
C PRO A 369 -9.08 -13.55 -30.67
N VAL A 370 -9.68 -14.23 -31.65
CA VAL A 370 -11.13 -14.36 -31.81
C VAL A 370 -11.45 -15.81 -32.13
N GLU A 371 -12.66 -16.25 -31.80
CA GLU A 371 -13.09 -17.63 -32.04
C GLU A 371 -12.10 -18.65 -31.41
N GLU A 372 -12.15 -19.91 -31.83
CA GLU A 372 -11.28 -20.96 -31.29
C GLU A 372 -9.82 -20.79 -31.71
N ASN A 373 -9.57 -20.46 -32.99
CA ASN A 373 -8.21 -20.38 -33.57
C ASN A 373 -7.95 -19.12 -34.42
N GLY A 374 -8.92 -18.20 -34.50
CA GLY A 374 -8.79 -16.98 -35.29
C GLY A 374 -7.97 -15.90 -34.59
N TYR A 375 -7.39 -15.01 -35.38
CA TYR A 375 -6.75 -13.77 -34.96
C TYR A 375 -7.18 -12.63 -35.86
N VAL A 376 -7.53 -11.51 -35.25
CA VAL A 376 -7.77 -10.25 -35.95
C VAL A 376 -6.47 -9.49 -36.07
N VAL A 377 -6.13 -9.08 -37.29
CA VAL A 377 -4.97 -8.23 -37.56
C VAL A 377 -5.42 -6.77 -37.54
N ARG A 378 -5.08 -6.04 -36.46
CA ARG A 378 -5.44 -4.63 -36.29
C ARG A 378 -4.22 -3.73 -36.19
N PRO A 379 -3.67 -3.24 -37.32
CA PRO A 379 -2.77 -2.10 -37.29
C PRO A 379 -3.57 -0.82 -37.05
N TYR A 380 -2.97 0.15 -36.38
CA TYR A 380 -3.56 1.47 -36.18
C TYR A 380 -2.49 2.54 -35.98
N GLY A 381 -2.85 3.79 -36.20
CA GLY A 381 -1.99 4.94 -35.94
C GLY A 381 -2.02 5.36 -34.47
N PHE A 382 -0.88 5.77 -33.93
CA PHE A 382 -0.72 6.19 -32.54
C PHE A 382 -1.72 7.28 -32.11
N ASN A 383 -2.07 8.18 -33.03
CA ASN A 383 -3.01 9.29 -32.81
C ASN A 383 -4.39 9.09 -33.45
N ASP A 384 -4.69 7.88 -33.95
CA ASP A 384 -5.96 7.61 -34.64
C ASP A 384 -7.14 7.80 -33.68
N LYS A 385 -8.15 8.52 -34.15
CA LYS A 385 -9.34 8.88 -33.34
C LYS A 385 -10.49 7.88 -33.47
N PHE A 386 -10.42 6.97 -34.45
CA PHE A 386 -11.48 6.02 -34.80
C PHE A 386 -12.86 6.69 -34.84
N ARG A 387 -12.96 7.79 -35.60
CA ARG A 387 -14.23 8.51 -35.80
C ARG A 387 -14.28 9.19 -37.16
N GLY A 388 -15.48 9.29 -37.72
CA GLY A 388 -15.78 9.96 -38.97
C GLY A 388 -15.94 9.00 -40.15
N ASN A 389 -16.61 9.49 -41.18
CA ASN A 389 -16.90 8.75 -42.40
C ASN A 389 -15.63 8.53 -43.23
N LEU A 390 -15.42 7.29 -43.71
CA LEU A 390 -14.20 6.88 -44.43
C LEU A 390 -13.94 7.65 -45.73
N SER A 391 -14.97 8.27 -46.31
CA SER A 391 -14.85 9.09 -47.53
C SER A 391 -14.45 10.54 -47.22
N ASP A 392 -14.44 10.96 -45.95
CA ASP A 392 -14.01 12.30 -45.54
C ASP A 392 -12.47 12.37 -45.53
N PRO A 393 -11.85 13.30 -46.30
CA PRO A 393 -10.40 13.44 -46.34
C PRO A 393 -9.74 13.81 -45.00
N SER A 394 -10.52 14.26 -44.01
CA SER A 394 -10.03 14.59 -42.67
C SER A 394 -9.93 13.38 -41.73
N VAL A 395 -10.47 12.22 -42.13
CA VAL A 395 -10.38 10.98 -41.34
C VAL A 395 -9.03 10.33 -41.59
N GLU A 396 -8.17 10.40 -40.58
CA GLU A 396 -6.84 9.80 -40.59
C GLU A 396 -6.88 8.34 -40.11
N TYR A 397 -6.08 7.49 -40.75
CA TYR A 397 -5.78 6.13 -40.36
C TYR A 397 -4.30 5.85 -40.67
N LEU A 398 -3.55 5.36 -39.68
CA LEU A 398 -2.10 5.13 -39.79
C LEU A 398 -1.31 6.40 -40.22
N GLY A 399 -1.76 7.57 -39.77
CA GLY A 399 -1.10 8.86 -40.02
C GLY A 399 -1.29 9.46 -41.43
N MET A 400 -2.23 8.92 -42.22
CA MET A 400 -2.62 9.47 -43.52
C MET A 400 -4.15 9.46 -43.69
N PRO A 401 -4.72 10.22 -44.64
CA PRO A 401 -6.15 10.13 -44.94
C PRO A 401 -6.55 8.70 -45.31
N PHE A 402 -7.67 8.21 -44.77
CA PHE A 402 -8.15 6.85 -45.06
C PHE A 402 -8.39 6.63 -46.56
N THR A 403 -8.85 7.68 -47.27
CA THR A 403 -9.04 7.65 -48.72
C THR A 403 -7.74 7.38 -49.48
N GLN A 404 -6.62 7.93 -49.01
CA GLN A 404 -5.29 7.65 -49.56
C GLN A 404 -4.86 6.23 -49.22
N TRP A 405 -5.02 5.80 -47.96
CA TRP A 405 -4.66 4.45 -47.52
C TRP A 405 -5.37 3.36 -48.34
N ALA A 406 -6.67 3.55 -48.62
CA ALA A 406 -7.49 2.65 -49.43
C ALA A 406 -7.07 2.66 -50.91
N ALA A 407 -6.80 3.85 -51.47
CA ALA A 407 -6.38 3.99 -52.87
C ALA A 407 -5.03 3.31 -53.15
N GLU A 408 -4.04 3.47 -52.25
CA GLU A 408 -2.73 2.82 -52.36
C GLU A 408 -2.81 1.28 -52.31
N ARG A 409 -3.93 0.73 -51.84
CA ARG A 409 -4.18 -0.71 -51.64
C ARG A 409 -5.25 -1.26 -52.58
N ASN A 410 -5.72 -0.48 -53.55
CA ASN A 410 -6.80 -0.85 -54.47
C ASN A 410 -8.10 -1.29 -53.76
N ILE A 411 -8.45 -0.65 -52.65
CA ILE A 411 -9.69 -0.92 -51.90
C ILE A 411 -10.77 0.09 -52.28
N ASP A 412 -11.94 -0.40 -52.71
CA ASP A 412 -13.13 0.45 -52.88
C ASP A 412 -13.82 0.69 -51.53
N ILE A 413 -13.77 1.93 -51.05
CA ILE A 413 -14.38 2.38 -49.79
C ILE A 413 -15.89 2.12 -49.78
N ASN A 414 -16.55 2.14 -50.93
CA ASN A 414 -17.99 1.94 -50.99
C ASN A 414 -18.43 0.52 -50.65
N CYS A 415 -17.53 -0.44 -50.79
CA CYS A 415 -17.71 -1.85 -50.47
C CYS A 415 -17.40 -2.18 -49.00
N ILE A 416 -16.99 -1.20 -48.19
CA ILE A 416 -16.70 -1.40 -46.77
C ILE A 416 -18.00 -1.25 -45.97
N ASP A 417 -18.37 -2.33 -45.26
CA ASP A 417 -19.47 -2.29 -44.30
C ASP A 417 -19.14 -1.35 -43.14
N GLY A 418 -20.11 -0.53 -42.73
CA GLY A 418 -19.93 0.41 -41.61
C GLY A 418 -19.09 1.65 -41.93
N LYS A 419 -18.91 1.99 -43.22
CA LYS A 419 -18.11 3.13 -43.71
C LYS A 419 -18.49 4.53 -43.21
N GLU A 420 -19.60 4.67 -42.51
CA GLU A 420 -20.04 5.95 -41.94
C GLU A 420 -19.20 6.37 -40.72
N ASP A 421 -18.50 5.43 -40.07
CA ASP A 421 -17.62 5.71 -38.94
C ASP A 421 -16.46 4.71 -38.91
N LEU A 422 -15.21 5.18 -38.77
CA LEU A 422 -14.02 4.31 -38.72
C LEU A 422 -14.07 3.26 -37.60
N GLN A 423 -14.76 3.54 -36.49
CA GLN A 423 -14.99 2.58 -35.41
C GLN A 423 -15.85 1.37 -35.85
N SER A 424 -16.86 1.61 -36.68
CA SER A 424 -17.80 0.58 -37.17
C SER A 424 -17.39 -0.03 -38.51
N ALA A 425 -16.35 0.50 -39.15
CA ALA A 425 -15.91 0.02 -40.46
C ALA A 425 -15.21 -1.33 -40.36
N ARG A 426 -15.69 -2.32 -41.12
CA ARG A 426 -15.15 -3.69 -41.14
C ARG A 426 -13.94 -3.81 -42.04
N ILE A 427 -12.79 -3.42 -41.51
CA ILE A 427 -11.53 -3.36 -42.23
C ILE A 427 -10.44 -4.30 -41.69
N PHE A 428 -10.67 -4.92 -40.53
CA PHE A 428 -9.67 -5.77 -39.86
C PHE A 428 -9.91 -7.25 -40.17
N PRO A 429 -9.03 -7.90 -40.93
CA PRO A 429 -9.23 -9.29 -41.36
C PRO A 429 -9.00 -10.27 -40.20
N VAL A 430 -9.83 -11.31 -40.16
CA VAL A 430 -9.64 -12.51 -39.34
C VAL A 430 -8.84 -13.53 -40.14
N VAL A 431 -7.77 -14.04 -39.55
CA VAL A 431 -6.88 -15.05 -40.13
C VAL A 431 -6.61 -16.16 -39.14
N TYR A 432 -6.19 -17.33 -39.64
CA TYR A 432 -6.09 -18.56 -38.85
C TYR A 432 -4.67 -19.14 -38.82
N ASP A 433 -3.70 -18.45 -39.44
CA ASP A 433 -2.32 -18.88 -39.53
C ASP A 433 -1.34 -17.69 -39.43
N THR A 434 -0.10 -17.98 -39.04
CA THR A 434 0.94 -16.97 -38.77
C THR A 434 1.51 -16.31 -40.01
N TYR A 435 1.44 -16.98 -41.18
CA TYR A 435 1.90 -16.42 -42.45
C TYR A 435 0.93 -15.35 -42.95
N GLY A 436 -0.37 -15.67 -42.99
CA GLY A 436 -1.43 -14.73 -43.35
C GLY A 436 -1.46 -13.51 -42.44
N MET A 437 -1.27 -13.69 -41.13
CA MET A 437 -1.10 -12.58 -40.18
C MET A 437 0.03 -11.65 -40.58
N GLN A 438 1.22 -12.19 -40.84
CA GLN A 438 2.39 -11.41 -41.20
C GLN A 438 2.19 -10.68 -42.53
N LEU A 439 1.70 -11.39 -43.55
CA LEU A 439 1.50 -10.84 -44.89
C LEU A 439 0.51 -9.67 -44.87
N LEU A 440 -0.66 -9.85 -44.25
CA LEU A 440 -1.66 -8.79 -44.12
C LEU A 440 -1.16 -7.64 -43.27
N LEU A 441 -0.48 -7.90 -42.16
CA LEU A 441 0.07 -6.83 -41.31
C LEU A 441 1.06 -5.97 -42.10
N ARG A 442 2.03 -6.60 -42.80
CA ARG A 442 3.01 -5.91 -43.65
C ARG A 442 2.32 -5.07 -44.71
N TRP A 443 1.32 -5.61 -45.40
CA TRP A 443 0.56 -4.92 -46.45
C TRP A 443 -0.28 -3.75 -45.91
N MET A 444 -0.97 -3.93 -44.78
CA MET A 444 -1.82 -2.89 -44.18
C MET A 444 -1.01 -1.69 -43.68
N ILE A 445 0.24 -1.89 -43.23
CA ILE A 445 1.11 -0.80 -42.76
C ILE A 445 2.10 -0.29 -43.83
N ASP A 446 2.06 -0.85 -45.05
CA ASP A 446 3.04 -0.55 -46.09
C ASP A 446 3.01 0.92 -46.56
N GLY A 447 4.13 1.63 -46.39
CA GLY A 447 4.49 2.80 -47.18
C GLY A 447 5.89 2.73 -47.83
N ARG A 448 6.67 1.66 -47.53
CA ARG A 448 8.06 1.37 -47.96
C ARG A 448 8.53 -0.08 -47.65
N GLN A 449 7.64 -0.98 -47.26
CA GLN A 449 7.99 -2.39 -47.12
C GLN A 449 8.28 -2.95 -48.50
N GLU A 450 9.41 -3.64 -48.67
CA GLU A 450 9.79 -4.30 -49.93
C GLU A 450 8.89 -5.54 -50.17
N LEU A 451 7.57 -5.33 -50.29
CA LEU A 451 6.64 -6.36 -50.76
C LEU A 451 6.75 -6.44 -52.28
N SER A 452 6.97 -7.64 -52.78
CA SER A 452 6.87 -7.95 -54.21
C SER A 452 5.45 -7.71 -54.73
N GLU A 453 5.29 -7.54 -56.05
CA GLU A 453 3.95 -7.44 -56.67
C GLU A 453 3.11 -8.69 -56.37
N GLU A 454 3.71 -9.88 -56.38
CA GLU A 454 3.06 -11.15 -56.03
C GLU A 454 2.53 -11.16 -54.59
N GLU A 455 3.34 -10.73 -53.61
CA GLU A 455 2.89 -10.64 -52.20
C GLU A 455 1.76 -9.61 -52.02
N ARG A 456 1.77 -8.51 -52.79
CA ARG A 456 0.70 -7.49 -52.71
C ARG A 456 -0.62 -8.01 -53.25
N ASP A 457 -0.58 -8.72 -54.37
CA ASP A 457 -1.77 -9.34 -54.97
C ASP A 457 -2.31 -10.45 -54.06
N GLU A 458 -1.42 -11.27 -53.48
CA GLU A 458 -1.79 -12.29 -52.49
C GLU A 458 -2.42 -11.68 -51.25
N ALA A 459 -1.83 -10.61 -50.69
CA ALA A 459 -2.36 -9.93 -49.52
C ALA A 459 -3.73 -9.29 -49.78
N LEU A 460 -3.93 -8.66 -50.95
CA LEU A 460 -5.21 -8.07 -51.33
C LEU A 460 -6.29 -9.16 -51.49
N ALA A 461 -5.97 -10.26 -52.16
CA ALA A 461 -6.89 -11.40 -52.29
C ALA A 461 -7.29 -11.95 -50.92
N LEU A 462 -6.30 -12.20 -50.05
CA LEU A 462 -6.52 -12.67 -48.70
C LEU A 462 -7.37 -11.69 -47.88
N TRP A 463 -7.13 -10.39 -47.98
CA TRP A 463 -7.91 -9.36 -47.28
C TRP A 463 -9.37 -9.33 -47.77
N GLN A 464 -9.62 -9.51 -49.07
CA GLN A 464 -10.96 -9.52 -49.66
C GLN A 464 -11.76 -10.78 -49.28
N GLU A 465 -11.09 -11.93 -49.24
CA GLU A 465 -11.71 -13.22 -48.89
C GLU A 465 -11.94 -13.38 -47.38
N ALA A 466 -11.09 -12.78 -46.54
CA ALA A 466 -11.19 -12.89 -45.09
C ALA A 466 -12.49 -12.28 -44.54
N ARG A 467 -13.03 -12.89 -43.49
CA ARG A 467 -14.03 -12.26 -42.61
C ARG A 467 -13.39 -11.01 -42.01
N ARG A 468 -14.03 -9.85 -42.13
CA ARG A 468 -13.52 -8.59 -41.56
C ARG A 468 -14.38 -8.13 -40.40
N LEU A 469 -13.73 -7.67 -39.35
CA LEU A 469 -14.34 -7.09 -38.16
C LEU A 469 -14.07 -5.58 -38.11
N SER A 470 -14.96 -4.86 -37.45
CA SER A 470 -14.77 -3.47 -37.03
C SER A 470 -14.15 -3.38 -35.64
N ALA A 471 -13.73 -2.18 -35.21
CA ALA A 471 -13.23 -2.01 -33.85
C ALA A 471 -14.31 -2.27 -32.78
N ASP A 472 -15.58 -2.01 -33.09
CA ASP A 472 -16.72 -2.38 -32.25
C ASP A 472 -16.93 -3.90 -32.23
N ASP A 473 -16.86 -4.58 -33.39
CA ASP A 473 -16.98 -6.05 -33.46
C ASP A 473 -15.86 -6.71 -32.63
N ILE A 474 -14.60 -6.25 -32.75
CA ILE A 474 -13.46 -6.78 -31.98
C ILE A 474 -13.72 -6.63 -30.46
N SER A 475 -14.27 -5.50 -30.02
CA SER A 475 -14.56 -5.28 -28.59
C SER A 475 -15.67 -6.19 -28.06
N ASN A 476 -16.50 -6.78 -28.94
CA ASN A 476 -17.57 -7.70 -28.56
C ASN A 476 -17.18 -9.17 -28.74
N GLU A 477 -16.28 -9.48 -29.67
CA GLU A 477 -15.96 -10.85 -30.09
C GLU A 477 -14.58 -11.34 -29.64
N ALA A 478 -13.72 -10.47 -29.08
CA ALA A 478 -12.39 -10.85 -28.62
C ALA A 478 -12.44 -11.94 -27.53
N ASP A 479 -11.60 -12.97 -27.70
CA ASP A 479 -11.38 -14.02 -26.71
C ASP A 479 -10.36 -13.55 -25.66
N LEU A 480 -10.87 -12.96 -24.59
CA LEU A 480 -10.05 -12.41 -23.51
C LEU A 480 -9.37 -13.48 -22.66
N GLU A 481 -9.89 -14.72 -22.65
CA GLU A 481 -9.26 -15.83 -21.93
C GLU A 481 -7.99 -16.28 -22.66
N ARG A 482 -8.05 -16.43 -24.00
CA ARG A 482 -6.87 -16.70 -24.83
C ARG A 482 -5.84 -15.58 -24.70
N LEU A 483 -6.28 -14.33 -24.78
CA LEU A 483 -5.39 -13.16 -24.61
C LEU A 483 -4.71 -13.16 -23.24
N THR A 484 -5.45 -13.47 -22.18
CA THR A 484 -4.92 -13.53 -20.80
C THR A 484 -4.00 -14.73 -20.59
N ARG A 485 -4.29 -15.87 -21.22
CA ARG A 485 -3.42 -17.05 -21.18
C ARG A 485 -2.06 -16.76 -21.80
N GLN A 486 -2.04 -16.17 -22.99
CA GLN A 486 -0.79 -15.72 -23.64
C GLN A 486 -0.01 -14.75 -22.74
N ARG A 487 -0.71 -13.78 -22.12
CA ARG A 487 -0.09 -12.81 -21.21
C ARG A 487 0.56 -13.50 -20.01
N ASN A 488 -0.12 -14.49 -19.45
CA ASN A 488 0.37 -15.27 -18.32
C ASN A 488 1.59 -16.12 -18.69
N GLU A 489 1.61 -16.71 -19.89
CA GLU A 489 2.74 -17.47 -20.41
C GLU A 489 3.98 -16.58 -20.59
N PHE A 490 3.84 -15.42 -21.25
CA PHE A 490 4.95 -14.48 -21.38
C PHE A 490 5.40 -13.87 -20.04
N ARG A 491 4.47 -13.65 -19.10
CA ARG A 491 4.83 -13.20 -17.75
C ARG A 491 5.62 -14.29 -17.00
N ALA A 492 5.23 -15.56 -17.14
CA ALA A 492 5.96 -16.68 -16.56
C ALA A 492 7.40 -16.74 -17.07
N SER A 493 7.63 -16.53 -18.37
CA SER A 493 8.98 -16.44 -18.93
C SER A 493 9.74 -15.19 -18.45
N SER A 494 9.05 -14.06 -18.32
CA SER A 494 9.62 -12.79 -17.84
C SER A 494 10.19 -12.89 -16.42
N TRP A 495 9.57 -13.69 -15.54
CA TRP A 495 10.02 -13.86 -14.15
C TRP A 495 11.47 -14.33 -14.04
N ALA A 496 11.88 -15.30 -14.87
CA ALA A 496 13.24 -15.82 -14.85
C ALA A 496 14.26 -14.71 -15.20
N SER A 497 13.96 -13.90 -16.20
CA SER A 497 14.78 -12.76 -16.63
C SER A 497 14.82 -11.65 -15.57
N VAL A 498 13.68 -11.33 -14.96
CA VAL A 498 13.57 -10.33 -13.89
C VAL A 498 14.36 -10.76 -12.66
N ALA A 499 14.23 -12.03 -12.23
CA ALA A 499 14.97 -12.57 -11.08
C ALA A 499 16.47 -12.67 -11.34
N LYS A 500 16.89 -13.14 -12.52
CA LYS A 500 18.31 -13.22 -12.92
C LYS A 500 18.99 -11.85 -12.89
N ASN A 501 18.27 -10.81 -13.30
CA ASN A 501 18.77 -9.44 -13.35
C ASN A 501 18.41 -8.59 -12.11
N TYR A 502 18.21 -9.20 -10.94
CA TYR A 502 17.72 -8.52 -9.72
C TYR A 502 18.48 -7.25 -9.31
N ARG A 503 19.75 -7.10 -9.70
CA ARG A 503 20.56 -5.89 -9.40
C ARG A 503 20.08 -4.65 -10.13
N HIS A 504 19.41 -4.84 -11.27
CA HIS A 504 18.90 -3.77 -12.14
C HIS A 504 17.38 -3.88 -12.37
N SER A 505 16.74 -4.90 -11.80
CA SER A 505 15.29 -5.13 -11.88
C SER A 505 14.60 -4.90 -10.53
N VAL A 506 13.28 -4.96 -10.53
CA VAL A 506 12.42 -4.74 -9.36
C VAL A 506 12.17 -6.02 -8.54
N PHE A 507 12.82 -7.15 -8.83
CA PHE A 507 12.44 -8.46 -8.28
C PHE A 507 12.31 -8.51 -6.75
N TYR A 508 13.28 -7.99 -5.99
CA TYR A 508 13.21 -7.99 -4.51
C TYR A 508 12.44 -6.79 -3.92
N GLN A 509 11.77 -6.01 -4.77
CA GLN A 509 10.93 -4.88 -4.38
C GLN A 509 9.44 -5.19 -4.57
N VAL A 510 9.09 -6.12 -5.46
CA VAL A 510 7.70 -6.58 -5.66
C VAL A 510 7.17 -7.30 -4.42
N ASP A 511 5.87 -7.54 -4.42
CA ASP A 511 5.22 -8.48 -3.50
C ASP A 511 5.77 -9.89 -3.76
N LEU A 512 6.70 -10.32 -2.91
CA LEU A 512 7.38 -11.62 -3.02
C LEU A 512 6.46 -12.78 -2.65
N SER A 513 5.36 -12.52 -1.93
CA SER A 513 4.33 -13.52 -1.67
C SER A 513 3.56 -13.84 -2.96
N ASP A 514 3.19 -12.80 -3.72
CA ASP A 514 2.57 -12.96 -5.04
C ASP A 514 3.54 -13.57 -6.05
N ALA A 515 4.80 -13.12 -6.06
CA ALA A 515 5.83 -13.72 -6.91
C ALA A 515 6.02 -15.22 -6.59
N ALA A 516 6.11 -15.62 -5.32
CA ALA A 516 6.25 -17.02 -4.93
C ALA A 516 5.03 -17.86 -5.34
N LYS A 517 3.83 -17.28 -5.29
CA LYS A 517 2.61 -17.90 -5.81
C LYS A 517 2.70 -18.14 -7.31
N GLU A 518 3.11 -17.14 -8.11
CA GLU A 518 3.26 -17.32 -9.57
C GLU A 518 4.37 -18.32 -9.92
N PHE A 519 5.51 -18.30 -9.22
CA PHE A 519 6.59 -19.29 -9.41
C PHE A 519 6.14 -20.73 -9.10
N ALA A 520 5.29 -20.92 -8.10
CA ALA A 520 4.71 -22.22 -7.80
C ALA A 520 3.67 -22.63 -8.85
N LEU A 521 2.77 -21.71 -9.23
CA LEU A 521 1.70 -21.94 -10.19
C LEU A 521 2.21 -22.35 -11.57
N TYR A 522 3.22 -21.65 -12.09
CA TYR A 522 3.77 -21.87 -13.42
C TYR A 522 5.00 -22.81 -13.43
N GLY A 523 5.35 -23.42 -12.29
CA GLY A 523 6.47 -24.36 -12.21
C GLY A 523 7.84 -23.73 -12.49
N ILE A 524 8.00 -22.42 -12.27
CA ILE A 524 9.23 -21.67 -12.60
C ILE A 524 10.35 -22.08 -11.63
N PRO A 525 11.55 -22.47 -12.11
CA PRO A 525 12.67 -22.81 -11.23
C PRO A 525 12.99 -21.68 -10.23
N ALA A 526 13.42 -22.05 -9.03
CA ALA A 526 13.87 -21.05 -8.07
C ALA A 526 15.10 -20.31 -8.65
N PRO A 527 15.23 -18.99 -8.42
CA PRO A 527 16.41 -18.24 -8.87
C PRO A 527 17.70 -18.82 -8.28
N GLU A 528 18.82 -18.56 -8.96
CA GLU A 528 20.15 -18.88 -8.43
C GLU A 528 20.39 -18.23 -7.06
N PRO A 529 21.07 -18.90 -6.11
CA PRO A 529 21.40 -18.33 -4.81
C PRO A 529 22.18 -17.01 -4.94
N ILE A 530 21.84 -16.05 -4.09
CA ILE A 530 22.55 -14.76 -4.07
C ILE A 530 23.91 -14.91 -3.37
N ALA A 531 24.94 -14.29 -3.94
CA ALA A 531 26.27 -14.22 -3.34
C ALA A 531 26.28 -13.50 -1.97
N ASP A 532 27.16 -13.94 -1.07
CA ASP A 532 27.27 -13.36 0.28
C ASP A 532 27.69 -11.89 0.32
N SER A 533 28.28 -11.38 -0.78
CA SER A 533 28.65 -9.98 -0.96
C SER A 533 27.48 -9.05 -1.34
N ALA A 534 26.31 -9.60 -1.66
CA ALA A 534 25.13 -8.80 -1.95
C ALA A 534 24.61 -8.05 -0.71
N PRO A 535 23.85 -6.94 -0.88
CA PRO A 535 23.27 -6.21 0.23
C PRO A 535 22.46 -7.13 1.16
N LEU A 536 22.63 -6.92 2.48
CA LEU A 536 22.06 -7.81 3.49
C LEU A 536 20.53 -7.92 3.40
N LEU A 537 19.83 -6.80 3.18
CA LEU A 537 18.37 -6.80 2.98
C LEU A 537 17.96 -7.65 1.77
N THR A 538 18.71 -7.60 0.67
CA THR A 538 18.43 -8.42 -0.51
C THR A 538 18.56 -9.91 -0.20
N ARG A 539 19.58 -10.32 0.57
CA ARG A 539 19.76 -11.70 1.01
C ARG A 539 18.64 -12.16 1.95
N ILE A 540 18.17 -11.27 2.82
CA ILE A 540 17.01 -11.51 3.69
C ILE A 540 15.75 -11.76 2.85
N HIS A 541 15.45 -10.88 1.88
CA HIS A 541 14.30 -11.02 0.99
C HIS A 541 14.36 -12.30 0.15
N ASP A 542 15.54 -12.67 -0.40
CA ASP A 542 15.72 -13.93 -1.15
C ASP A 542 15.43 -15.15 -0.30
N ASN A 543 15.97 -15.22 0.92
CA ASN A 543 15.70 -16.34 1.81
C ASN A 543 14.20 -16.40 2.17
N MET A 544 13.55 -15.28 2.44
CA MET A 544 12.11 -15.33 2.74
C MET A 544 11.26 -15.70 1.52
N PHE A 545 11.61 -15.21 0.33
CA PHE A 545 10.98 -15.62 -0.93
C PHE A 545 11.12 -17.14 -1.14
N ARG A 546 12.31 -17.71 -0.94
CA ARG A 546 12.53 -19.16 -1.02
C ARG A 546 11.72 -19.91 0.02
N SER A 547 11.60 -19.37 1.23
CA SER A 547 10.75 -19.96 2.27
C SER A 547 9.29 -20.03 1.86
N GLU A 548 8.74 -18.95 1.29
CA GLU A 548 7.35 -18.92 0.77
C GLU A 548 7.19 -19.84 -0.43
N LEU A 549 8.16 -19.87 -1.37
CA LEU A 549 8.12 -20.77 -2.51
C LEU A 549 8.14 -22.25 -2.09
N SER A 550 9.03 -22.64 -1.16
CA SER A 550 9.05 -24.00 -0.60
C SER A 550 7.73 -24.34 0.09
N ARG A 551 7.16 -23.41 0.88
CA ARG A 551 5.84 -23.60 1.52
C ARG A 551 4.76 -23.87 0.48
N ARG A 552 4.70 -23.08 -0.60
CA ARG A 552 3.73 -23.23 -1.70
C ARG A 552 3.90 -24.55 -2.46
N ARG A 553 5.12 -25.08 -2.52
CA ARG A 553 5.44 -26.39 -3.12
C ARG A 553 5.24 -27.57 -2.17
N GLY A 554 4.82 -27.34 -0.93
CA GLY A 554 4.63 -28.39 0.07
C GLY A 554 5.91 -28.85 0.78
N ASP A 555 7.04 -28.18 0.57
CA ASP A 555 8.31 -28.44 1.25
C ASP A 555 8.39 -27.64 2.57
N THR A 556 7.90 -28.25 3.64
CA THR A 556 7.89 -27.63 4.97
C THR A 556 9.27 -27.52 5.60
N SER A 557 10.17 -28.47 5.33
CA SER A 557 11.53 -28.48 5.88
C SER A 557 12.38 -27.36 5.29
N GLY A 558 12.41 -27.24 3.95
CA GLY A 558 13.12 -26.16 3.29
C GLY A 558 12.52 -24.80 3.64
N SER A 559 11.20 -24.72 3.76
CA SER A 559 10.53 -23.48 4.18
C SER A 559 11.02 -22.99 5.55
N ALA A 560 11.10 -23.88 6.55
CA ALA A 560 11.59 -23.54 7.88
C ALA A 560 13.08 -23.16 7.88
N GLU A 561 13.91 -23.85 7.09
CA GLU A 561 15.34 -23.57 7.00
C GLU A 561 15.62 -22.17 6.42
N TYR A 562 14.96 -21.83 5.31
CA TYR A 562 15.11 -20.52 4.69
C TYR A 562 14.53 -19.39 5.56
N GLU A 563 13.43 -19.65 6.27
CA GLU A 563 12.87 -18.68 7.22
C GLU A 563 13.88 -18.37 8.33
N GLU A 564 14.44 -19.40 8.96
CA GLU A 564 15.43 -19.22 10.02
C GLU A 564 16.69 -18.49 9.51
N LYS A 565 17.13 -18.78 8.27
CA LYS A 565 18.23 -18.04 7.62
C LYS A 565 17.90 -16.55 7.43
N ALA A 566 16.69 -16.22 6.98
CA ALA A 566 16.28 -14.82 6.82
C ALA A 566 16.29 -14.07 8.16
N PHE A 567 15.73 -14.66 9.22
CA PHE A 567 15.77 -14.08 10.56
C PHE A 567 17.20 -14.01 11.12
N ALA A 568 18.05 -15.00 10.86
CA ALA A 568 19.45 -14.99 11.29
C ALA A 568 20.24 -13.85 10.64
N LEU A 569 20.04 -13.60 9.34
CA LEU A 569 20.65 -12.49 8.62
C LEU A 569 20.17 -11.13 9.16
N LEU A 570 18.87 -11.01 9.48
CA LEU A 570 18.35 -9.80 10.12
C LEU A 570 19.03 -9.54 11.47
N ARG A 571 19.09 -10.56 12.34
CA ARG A 571 19.77 -10.46 13.65
C ARG A 571 21.23 -10.09 13.48
N GLN A 572 21.93 -10.71 12.54
CA GLN A 572 23.33 -10.39 12.23
C GLN A 572 23.49 -8.90 11.87
N GLY A 573 22.62 -8.37 11.00
CA GLY A 573 22.67 -6.97 10.58
C GLY A 573 22.46 -5.98 11.72
N LEU A 574 21.54 -6.29 12.65
CA LEU A 574 21.23 -5.44 13.80
C LEU A 574 22.30 -5.51 14.91
N ILE A 575 22.96 -6.66 15.08
CA ILE A 575 23.98 -6.87 16.10
C ILE A 575 25.35 -6.35 15.65
N ALA A 576 25.69 -6.46 14.36
CA ALA A 576 27.02 -6.19 13.84
C ALA A 576 27.60 -4.81 14.22
N PRO A 577 26.84 -3.68 14.15
CA PRO A 577 27.37 -2.38 14.56
C PRO A 577 27.81 -2.33 16.03
N GLN A 578 27.05 -2.97 16.92
CA GLN A 578 27.33 -2.99 18.36
C GLN A 578 28.47 -3.96 18.71
N ALA A 579 28.56 -5.09 18.00
CA ALA A 579 29.65 -6.04 18.16
C ALA A 579 31.00 -5.50 17.64
N ALA A 580 30.98 -4.59 16.67
CA ALA A 580 32.21 -3.97 16.15
C ALA A 580 32.88 -3.04 17.18
N VAL A 581 32.11 -2.44 18.09
CA VAL A 581 32.63 -1.53 19.13
C VAL A 581 32.92 -2.31 20.41
N LYS A 582 34.16 -2.79 20.53
CA LYS A 582 34.66 -3.48 21.73
C LYS A 582 34.66 -2.55 22.96
N GLN A 583 34.37 -3.11 24.13
CA GLN A 583 34.27 -2.42 25.40
C GLN A 583 35.44 -2.75 26.32
N GLN A 584 35.80 -1.81 27.19
CA GLN A 584 36.81 -2.00 28.23
C GLN A 584 36.15 -1.66 29.58
N PRO A 585 35.50 -2.63 30.24
CA PRO A 585 34.85 -2.38 31.52
C PRO A 585 35.89 -2.03 32.59
N ARG A 586 35.63 -0.97 33.36
CA ARG A 586 36.47 -0.55 34.50
C ARG A 586 35.62 -0.31 35.73
N MET A 587 36.04 -0.80 36.89
CA MET A 587 35.31 -0.56 38.14
C MET A 587 35.29 0.94 38.44
N SER A 588 34.10 1.54 38.45
CA SER A 588 33.91 2.98 38.65
C SER A 588 33.37 3.33 40.05
N VAL A 589 33.11 2.32 40.88
CA VAL A 589 32.46 2.42 42.18
C VAL A 589 33.40 2.00 43.31
N TYR A 590 33.13 2.44 44.53
CA TYR A 590 33.81 1.94 45.72
C TYR A 590 33.26 0.57 46.16
N ALA A 591 34.01 -0.16 46.99
CA ALA A 591 33.66 -1.51 47.43
C ALA A 591 32.36 -1.58 48.26
N ASP A 592 31.99 -0.48 48.91
CA ASP A 592 30.79 -0.33 49.75
C ASP A 592 29.60 0.31 49.02
N GLN A 593 29.79 0.75 47.76
CA GLN A 593 28.74 1.39 46.99
C GLN A 593 27.85 0.39 46.25
N ILE A 594 26.57 0.75 46.11
CA ILE A 594 25.60 0.02 45.28
C ILE A 594 25.11 0.95 44.18
N VAL A 595 25.15 0.47 42.94
CA VAL A 595 24.51 1.13 41.79
C VAL A 595 23.07 0.67 41.72
N TRP A 596 22.15 1.63 41.69
CA TRP A 596 20.72 1.38 41.56
C TRP A 596 20.18 2.11 40.33
N ALA A 597 19.73 1.32 39.35
CA ALA A 597 19.02 1.80 38.17
C ALA A 597 17.53 1.49 38.26
N ARG A 598 16.71 2.41 37.76
CA ARG A 598 15.24 2.31 37.76
C ARG A 598 14.64 2.96 36.52
N SER A 599 13.63 2.32 35.93
CA SER A 599 12.98 2.80 34.70
C SER A 599 11.46 2.73 34.75
N PRO A 600 10.76 3.75 34.22
CA PRO A 600 9.33 3.68 33.93
C PRO A 600 9.06 2.70 32.79
N VAL A 601 7.82 2.23 32.67
CA VAL A 601 7.38 1.44 31.50
C VAL A 601 6.79 2.35 30.44
N ARG A 602 6.38 1.79 29.29
CA ARG A 602 5.90 2.59 28.16
C ARG A 602 4.52 2.16 27.68
N ILE A 603 3.73 3.13 27.24
CA ILE A 603 2.51 2.94 26.45
C ILE A 603 2.74 3.59 25.09
N ASP A 604 2.55 2.84 24.00
CA ASP A 604 2.47 3.43 22.66
C ASP A 604 1.01 3.84 22.38
N ILE A 605 0.82 4.99 21.73
CA ILE A 605 -0.51 5.52 21.41
C ILE A 605 -0.75 5.69 19.91
N ALA A 606 0.31 5.67 19.09
CA ALA A 606 0.24 5.64 17.63
C ALA A 606 1.53 5.05 17.03
N GLY A 607 1.40 4.36 15.89
CA GLY A 607 2.54 3.93 15.07
C GLY A 607 3.24 2.63 15.47
N GLY A 608 2.75 1.90 16.47
CA GLY A 608 3.30 0.58 16.82
C GLY A 608 3.39 -0.35 15.60
N TRP A 609 4.42 -1.19 15.53
CA TRP A 609 4.85 -2.00 14.37
C TRP A 609 5.69 -1.28 13.32
N THR A 610 5.57 0.05 13.18
CA THR A 610 6.41 0.76 12.21
C THR A 610 7.89 0.81 12.63
N ASP A 611 8.18 0.54 13.91
CA ASP A 611 9.52 0.42 14.49
C ASP A 611 10.15 -0.96 14.30
N THR A 612 9.39 -1.93 13.77
CA THR A 612 9.81 -3.32 13.70
C THR A 612 10.57 -3.60 12.40
N PRO A 613 11.79 -4.17 12.46
CA PRO A 613 12.48 -4.64 11.27
C PRO A 613 11.76 -5.83 10.59
N PRO A 614 11.79 -5.95 9.26
CA PRO A 614 12.55 -5.14 8.31
C PRO A 614 11.87 -3.83 7.89
N TYR A 615 10.61 -3.57 8.28
CA TYR A 615 9.87 -2.41 7.78
C TYR A 615 10.60 -1.09 8.06
N CYS A 616 11.03 -0.86 9.31
CA CYS A 616 11.77 0.34 9.67
C CYS A 616 13.13 0.46 8.94
N LEU A 617 13.74 -0.67 8.53
CA LEU A 617 14.98 -0.66 7.74
C LEU A 617 14.73 -0.21 6.29
N MET A 618 13.54 -0.47 5.76
CA MET A 618 13.16 -0.14 4.38
C MET A 618 12.53 1.24 4.25
N GLU A 619 11.72 1.67 5.24
CA GLU A 619 10.94 2.91 5.14
C GLU A 619 11.19 3.90 6.29
N GLY A 620 11.91 3.51 7.35
CA GLY A 620 11.97 4.24 8.62
C GLY A 620 10.69 4.07 9.45
N GLY A 621 10.78 4.11 10.77
CA GLY A 621 9.63 3.96 11.67
C GLY A 621 9.22 5.27 12.35
N ASN A 622 7.94 5.41 12.70
CA ASN A 622 7.43 6.50 13.54
C ASN A 622 6.57 5.93 14.68
N VAL A 623 6.89 6.25 15.93
CA VAL A 623 6.07 5.85 17.07
C VAL A 623 5.86 7.03 18.01
N ILE A 624 4.62 7.24 18.45
CA ILE A 624 4.34 8.12 19.59
C ILE A 624 4.06 7.23 20.80
N ASN A 625 4.89 7.41 21.83
CA ASN A 625 4.72 6.71 23.10
C ASN A 625 4.91 7.66 24.28
N LEU A 626 4.58 7.16 25.47
CA LEU A 626 4.77 7.85 26.73
C LEU A 626 5.40 6.93 27.77
N ALA A 627 6.32 7.49 28.55
CA ALA A 627 6.88 6.84 29.72
C ALA A 627 5.94 7.01 30.93
N ILE A 628 5.60 5.91 31.60
CA ILE A 628 4.70 5.91 32.75
C ILE A 628 5.29 5.18 33.95
N GLU A 629 5.02 5.73 35.11
CA GLU A 629 5.22 5.11 36.41
C GLU A 629 3.92 4.44 36.86
N LEU A 630 4.05 3.36 37.62
CA LEU A 630 2.91 2.65 38.18
C LEU A 630 2.86 2.90 39.67
N ASN A 631 1.71 3.38 40.16
CA ASN A 631 1.51 3.77 41.55
C ASN A 631 2.58 4.76 42.06
N GLY A 632 3.03 5.66 41.18
CA GLY A 632 4.03 6.70 41.50
C GLY A 632 5.46 6.19 41.67
N GLN A 633 5.78 5.00 41.15
CA GLN A 633 7.15 4.46 41.16
C GLN A 633 7.53 3.84 39.81
N PRO A 634 8.82 3.93 39.42
CA PRO A 634 9.39 3.12 38.35
C PRO A 634 9.35 1.62 38.71
N PRO A 635 8.63 0.79 37.95
CA PRO A 635 8.36 -0.59 38.34
C PRO A 635 9.51 -1.56 38.01
N LEU A 636 10.51 -1.13 37.22
CA LEU A 636 11.65 -1.95 36.81
C LEU A 636 12.92 -1.43 37.47
N GLN A 637 13.65 -2.31 38.16
CA GLN A 637 14.79 -1.92 38.98
C GLN A 637 15.92 -2.95 38.86
N THR A 638 17.16 -2.44 38.85
CA THR A 638 18.38 -3.23 38.84
C THR A 638 19.36 -2.68 39.87
N TYR A 639 19.98 -3.59 40.62
CA TYR A 639 21.00 -3.28 41.62
C TYR A 639 22.30 -4.00 41.24
N ILE A 640 23.42 -3.29 41.29
CA ILE A 640 24.75 -3.88 41.07
C ILE A 640 25.67 -3.48 42.21
N ARG A 641 26.32 -4.47 42.82
CA ARG A 641 27.33 -4.26 43.88
C ARG A 641 28.59 -5.09 43.61
N PRO A 642 29.77 -4.63 44.07
CA PRO A 642 30.99 -5.44 44.02
C PRO A 642 30.85 -6.72 44.86
N CYS A 643 31.37 -7.83 44.33
CA CYS A 643 31.55 -9.08 45.06
C CYS A 643 33.04 -9.28 45.37
N SER A 644 33.37 -9.70 46.59
CA SER A 644 34.76 -9.93 47.01
C SER A 644 35.42 -11.10 46.30
N GLU A 645 34.62 -12.10 45.91
CA GLU A 645 35.10 -13.25 45.16
C GLU A 645 35.00 -13.01 43.65
N PRO A 646 35.95 -13.50 42.83
CA PRO A 646 36.02 -13.23 41.39
C PRO A 646 35.05 -14.11 40.59
N HIS A 647 33.76 -13.97 40.86
CA HIS A 647 32.66 -14.60 40.14
C HIS A 647 31.49 -13.62 39.99
N ILE A 648 30.50 -13.96 39.15
CA ILE A 648 29.29 -13.16 38.95
C ILE A 648 28.11 -13.87 39.61
N ILE A 649 27.31 -13.15 40.40
CA ILE A 649 26.06 -13.64 40.98
C ILE A 649 24.91 -12.87 40.32
N LEU A 650 23.95 -13.60 39.74
CA LEU A 650 22.71 -13.05 39.23
C LEU A 650 21.56 -13.43 40.15
N ARG A 651 20.69 -12.48 40.49
CA ARG A 651 19.51 -12.69 41.34
C ARG A 651 18.26 -12.05 40.73
N SER A 652 17.11 -12.70 40.85
CA SER A 652 15.80 -12.12 40.54
C SER A 652 14.91 -12.21 41.77
N ILE A 653 14.44 -11.05 42.24
CA ILE A 653 13.60 -10.95 43.43
C ILE A 653 12.20 -11.48 43.15
N ASP A 654 11.62 -11.13 41.99
CA ASP A 654 10.27 -11.50 41.58
C ASP A 654 10.12 -12.99 41.29
N LEU A 655 11.16 -13.64 40.74
CA LEU A 655 11.15 -15.08 40.46
C LEU A 655 11.77 -15.92 41.58
N GLY A 656 12.37 -15.29 42.59
CA GLY A 656 13.06 -15.99 43.68
C GLY A 656 14.26 -16.84 43.22
N ALA A 657 14.89 -16.45 42.10
CA ALA A 657 15.96 -17.21 41.46
C ALA A 657 17.35 -16.61 41.74
N SER A 658 18.38 -17.45 41.73
CA SER A 658 19.79 -17.04 41.82
C SER A 658 20.68 -17.98 41.00
N GLU A 659 21.68 -17.43 40.32
CA GLU A 659 22.67 -18.19 39.54
C GLU A 659 24.07 -17.63 39.80
N GLN A 660 25.07 -18.51 39.94
CA GLN A 660 26.48 -18.13 40.04
C GLN A 660 27.21 -18.52 38.75
N ILE A 661 27.94 -17.58 38.18
CA ILE A 661 28.68 -17.72 36.92
C ILE A 661 30.18 -17.56 37.21
N THR A 662 30.94 -18.57 36.82
CA THR A 662 32.40 -18.65 37.01
C THR A 662 33.18 -18.80 35.69
N THR A 663 32.52 -19.14 34.58
CA THR A 663 33.17 -19.34 33.27
C THR A 663 32.53 -18.53 32.15
N PHE A 664 33.27 -18.36 31.04
CA PHE A 664 32.75 -17.67 29.86
C PHE A 664 31.60 -18.44 29.20
N GLU A 665 31.62 -19.77 29.21
CA GLU A 665 30.57 -20.61 28.65
C GLU A 665 29.24 -20.41 29.39
N GLN A 666 29.28 -20.37 30.73
CA GLN A 666 28.11 -20.09 31.56
C GLN A 666 27.52 -18.70 31.28
N LEU A 667 28.39 -17.71 31.03
CA LEU A 667 27.98 -16.35 30.69
C LEU A 667 27.44 -16.26 29.26
N ALA A 668 28.01 -17.00 28.30
CA ALA A 668 27.58 -17.04 26.91
C ALA A 668 26.25 -17.80 26.72
N ASP A 669 25.85 -18.63 27.68
CA ASP A 669 24.55 -19.32 27.68
C ASP A 669 23.39 -18.39 28.09
N PHE A 670 23.15 -17.36 27.28
CA PHE A 670 22.01 -16.43 27.42
C PHE A 670 20.84 -16.77 26.49
N ARG A 671 20.98 -17.74 25.58
CA ARG A 671 19.91 -18.17 24.64
C ARG A 671 19.01 -19.27 25.19
N HIS A 672 19.25 -19.72 26.42
CA HIS A 672 18.45 -20.75 27.05
C HIS A 672 16.99 -20.28 27.29
N VAL A 673 16.04 -20.92 26.61
CA VAL A 673 14.62 -20.56 26.70
C VAL A 673 14.12 -20.78 28.13
N GLY A 674 13.50 -19.75 28.71
CA GLY A 674 12.94 -19.82 30.06
C GLY A 674 13.94 -19.54 31.18
N SER A 675 15.21 -19.22 30.85
CA SER A 675 16.17 -18.77 31.87
C SER A 675 15.74 -17.40 32.43
N PRO A 676 15.72 -17.22 33.76
CA PRO A 676 15.47 -15.92 34.38
C PRO A 676 16.61 -14.92 34.14
N PHE A 677 17.76 -15.38 33.64
CA PHE A 677 19.00 -14.61 33.57
C PHE A 677 19.55 -14.39 32.16
N SER A 678 18.77 -14.69 31.11
CA SER A 678 19.14 -14.38 29.72
C SER A 678 19.50 -12.91 29.50
N ILE A 679 18.67 -11.99 30.00
CA ILE A 679 18.87 -10.53 29.89
C ILE A 679 20.19 -10.08 30.52
N PRO A 680 20.45 -10.31 31.83
CA PRO A 680 21.68 -9.84 32.46
C PRO A 680 22.94 -10.50 31.89
N LYS A 681 22.88 -11.78 31.48
CA LYS A 681 24.02 -12.44 30.82
C LYS A 681 24.38 -11.77 29.48
N ALA A 682 23.38 -11.48 28.64
CA ALA A 682 23.60 -10.77 27.38
C ALA A 682 24.06 -9.32 27.60
N ALA A 683 23.56 -8.64 28.64
CA ALA A 683 24.00 -7.29 28.99
C ALA A 683 25.48 -7.27 29.43
N LEU A 684 25.90 -8.23 30.25
CA LEU A 684 27.31 -8.42 30.64
C LEU A 684 28.20 -8.73 29.44
N ALA A 685 27.73 -9.55 28.50
CA ALA A 685 28.43 -9.78 27.24
C ALA A 685 28.68 -8.46 26.49
N LEU A 686 27.64 -7.65 26.27
CA LEU A 686 27.74 -6.35 25.60
C LEU A 686 28.55 -5.31 26.38
N ALA A 687 28.65 -5.44 27.71
CA ALA A 687 29.51 -4.61 28.56
C ALA A 687 31.01 -5.01 28.49
N GLY A 688 31.35 -6.08 27.76
CA GLY A 688 32.72 -6.52 27.53
C GLY A 688 33.20 -7.64 28.45
N PHE A 689 32.31 -8.37 29.13
CA PHE A 689 32.68 -9.55 29.94
C PHE A 689 32.76 -10.85 29.15
N LEU A 690 32.54 -10.80 27.83
CA LEU A 690 32.86 -11.90 26.92
C LEU A 690 33.98 -11.50 25.95
N PRO A 691 34.90 -12.42 25.62
CA PRO A 691 36.02 -12.19 24.68
C PRO A 691 35.61 -11.47 23.39
N ALA A 692 34.49 -11.86 22.79
CA ALA A 692 34.02 -11.27 21.52
C ALA A 692 33.76 -9.75 21.60
N TYR A 693 33.42 -9.23 22.78
CA TYR A 693 33.03 -7.83 23.00
C TYR A 693 34.07 -7.05 23.82
N ALA A 694 35.13 -7.69 24.30
CA ALA A 694 36.16 -7.09 25.14
C ALA A 694 37.34 -6.54 24.31
N VAL A 695 37.85 -5.36 24.68
CA VAL A 695 39.12 -4.84 24.14
C VAL A 695 40.29 -5.72 24.61
N GLU A 696 40.34 -5.99 25.90
CA GLU A 696 41.34 -6.88 26.52
C GLU A 696 40.83 -8.32 26.56
N GLN A 697 41.70 -9.26 26.19
CA GLN A 697 41.37 -10.68 26.15
C GLN A 697 42.01 -11.38 27.35
N HIS A 698 41.20 -12.17 28.06
CA HIS A 698 41.66 -12.99 29.17
C HIS A 698 41.36 -14.46 28.88
N ASN A 699 42.14 -15.36 29.46
CA ASN A 699 41.96 -16.81 29.26
C ASN A 699 40.72 -17.34 29.98
N THR A 700 40.38 -16.77 31.14
CA THR A 700 39.21 -17.16 31.93
C THR A 700 38.44 -15.95 32.43
N LEU A 701 37.14 -16.13 32.69
CA LEU A 701 36.30 -15.09 33.30
C LEU A 701 36.85 -14.66 34.67
N LYS A 702 37.39 -15.60 35.44
CA LYS A 702 38.01 -15.33 36.74
C LYS A 702 39.19 -14.36 36.62
N ASP A 703 40.08 -14.58 35.65
CA ASP A 703 41.23 -13.69 35.41
C ASP A 703 40.77 -12.27 35.01
N GLN A 704 39.72 -12.19 34.19
CA GLN A 704 39.12 -10.91 33.81
C GLN A 704 38.53 -10.18 35.02
N LEU A 705 37.80 -10.87 35.90
CA LEU A 705 37.21 -10.26 37.11
C LEU A 705 38.29 -9.84 38.12
N MET A 706 39.38 -10.60 38.24
CA MET A 706 40.54 -10.19 39.03
C MET A 706 41.20 -8.93 38.46
N ALA A 707 41.35 -8.83 37.14
CA ALA A 707 41.89 -7.64 36.48
C ALA A 707 40.94 -6.44 36.59
N PHE A 708 39.63 -6.67 36.52
CA PHE A 708 38.59 -5.67 36.75
C PHE A 708 38.59 -5.13 38.19
N GLY A 709 39.00 -5.97 39.16
CA GLY A 709 39.22 -5.61 40.56
C GLY A 709 38.19 -6.18 41.54
N CYS A 710 37.11 -6.80 41.06
CA CYS A 710 36.09 -7.46 41.88
C CYS A 710 35.24 -8.44 41.06
N GLY A 711 34.51 -9.32 41.75
CA GLY A 711 33.33 -9.97 41.16
C GLY A 711 32.12 -9.04 41.12
N ILE A 712 31.00 -9.52 40.58
CA ILE A 712 29.79 -8.71 40.35
C ILE A 712 28.59 -9.42 40.94
N GLU A 713 27.80 -8.73 41.76
CA GLU A 713 26.47 -9.20 42.13
C GLU A 713 25.41 -8.28 41.51
N LEU A 714 24.57 -8.84 40.66
CA LEU A 714 23.54 -8.15 39.89
C LEU A 714 22.17 -8.71 40.28
N THR A 715 21.31 -7.85 40.81
CA THR A 715 19.95 -8.20 41.26
C THR A 715 18.90 -7.45 40.45
N LEU A 716 17.87 -8.17 40.00
CA LEU A 716 16.76 -7.65 39.20
C LEU A 716 15.45 -7.68 40.00
N LEU A 717 14.60 -6.69 39.74
CA LEU A 717 13.21 -6.66 40.19
C LEU A 717 12.31 -6.14 39.06
N SER A 718 11.33 -6.96 38.67
CA SER A 718 10.19 -6.54 37.85
C SER A 718 8.92 -6.55 38.70
N ALA A 719 8.37 -5.38 39.02
CA ALA A 719 7.10 -5.26 39.74
C ALA A 719 5.86 -5.48 38.84
N ILE A 720 6.07 -5.93 37.59
CA ILE A 720 5.01 -6.18 36.61
C ILE A 720 5.15 -7.60 36.08
N PRO A 721 4.03 -8.36 35.94
CA PRO A 721 4.07 -9.68 35.32
C PRO A 721 4.62 -9.66 33.89
N ALA A 722 5.30 -10.73 33.50
CA ALA A 722 5.66 -10.96 32.10
C ALA A 722 4.40 -11.00 31.21
N GLY A 723 4.52 -10.54 29.97
CA GLY A 723 3.38 -10.46 29.04
C GLY A 723 2.37 -9.35 29.37
N SER A 724 2.79 -8.31 30.09
CA SER A 724 1.99 -7.13 30.41
C SER A 724 1.63 -6.27 29.18
N GLY A 725 2.44 -6.34 28.12
CA GLY A 725 2.33 -5.46 26.96
C GLY A 725 2.92 -4.06 27.17
N LEU A 726 3.60 -3.79 28.29
CA LEU A 726 4.18 -2.47 28.62
C LEU A 726 5.68 -2.33 28.27
N GLY A 727 6.22 -3.20 27.41
CA GLY A 727 7.63 -3.18 27.02
C GLY A 727 8.59 -3.64 28.13
N THR A 728 8.06 -4.41 29.09
CA THR A 728 8.77 -4.78 30.33
C THR A 728 10.14 -5.40 30.09
N SER A 729 10.27 -6.33 29.14
CA SER A 729 11.54 -7.02 28.87
C SER A 729 12.61 -6.09 28.32
N SER A 730 12.27 -5.29 27.32
CA SER A 730 13.20 -4.35 26.66
C SER A 730 13.64 -3.26 27.62
N VAL A 731 12.70 -2.69 28.38
CA VAL A 731 13.03 -1.65 29.36
C VAL A 731 13.83 -2.22 30.52
N LEU A 732 13.57 -3.46 30.96
CA LEU A 732 14.40 -4.12 31.97
C LEU A 732 15.83 -4.31 31.45
N ALA A 733 15.99 -4.76 30.21
CA ALA A 733 17.31 -4.87 29.57
C ALA A 733 18.04 -3.52 29.51
N ALA A 734 17.34 -2.44 29.13
CA ALA A 734 17.90 -1.08 29.16
C ALA A 734 18.28 -0.63 30.57
N THR A 735 17.49 -1.01 31.60
CA THR A 735 17.77 -0.71 33.01
C THR A 735 19.03 -1.42 33.50
N VAL A 736 19.22 -2.69 33.09
CA VAL A 736 20.44 -3.44 33.37
C VAL A 736 21.66 -2.82 32.69
N LEU A 737 21.54 -2.48 31.41
CA LEU A 737 22.61 -1.81 30.67
C LEU A 737 22.93 -0.45 31.27
N GLY A 738 21.93 0.30 31.74
CA GLY A 738 22.12 1.56 32.46
C GLY A 738 22.90 1.40 33.76
N ALA A 739 22.56 0.38 34.57
CA ALA A 739 23.31 0.06 35.78
C ALA A 739 24.76 -0.37 35.48
N LEU A 740 24.96 -1.23 34.47
CA LEU A 740 26.29 -1.66 34.04
C LEU A 740 27.12 -0.52 33.46
N ASN A 741 26.50 0.40 32.71
CA ASN A 741 27.15 1.57 32.16
C ASN A 741 27.80 2.42 33.26
N ASP A 742 27.05 2.68 34.33
CA ASP A 742 27.57 3.40 35.50
C ASP A 742 28.63 2.56 36.22
N PHE A 743 28.32 1.31 36.61
CA PHE A 743 29.21 0.43 37.38
C PHE A 743 30.56 0.15 36.69
N CYS A 744 30.56 -0.01 35.37
CA CYS A 744 31.72 -0.34 34.55
C CYS A 744 32.36 0.88 33.85
N GLY A 745 31.86 2.10 34.10
CA GLY A 745 32.45 3.33 33.53
C GLY A 745 32.43 3.39 32.00
N LEU A 746 31.40 2.83 31.35
CA LEU A 746 31.36 2.62 29.90
C LEU A 746 31.02 3.90 29.10
N SER A 747 30.54 4.94 29.79
CA SER A 747 30.26 6.28 29.24
C SER A 747 29.24 6.29 28.08
N TRP A 748 28.28 5.37 28.09
CA TRP A 748 27.16 5.37 27.15
C TRP A 748 26.13 6.43 27.53
N ASP A 749 25.60 7.12 26.52
CA ASP A 749 24.42 7.96 26.68
C ASP A 749 23.13 7.12 26.60
N LYS A 750 21.96 7.75 26.84
CA LYS A 750 20.65 7.09 26.74
C LYS A 750 20.39 6.51 25.34
N GLY A 751 20.95 7.11 24.28
CA GLY A 751 20.80 6.65 22.90
C GLY A 751 21.56 5.37 22.61
N GLU A 752 22.82 5.31 23.03
CA GLU A 752 23.67 4.11 22.98
C GLU A 752 23.09 2.98 23.85
N ILE A 753 22.56 3.28 25.05
CA ILE A 753 21.84 2.28 25.86
C ILE A 753 20.65 1.71 25.07
N GLY A 754 19.86 2.55 24.40
CA GLY A 754 18.75 2.11 23.54
C GLY A 754 19.21 1.21 22.39
N ARG A 755 20.27 1.58 21.67
CA ARG A 755 20.83 0.78 20.56
C ARG A 755 21.42 -0.55 21.04
N ARG A 756 22.14 -0.56 22.18
CA ARG A 756 22.63 -1.79 22.79
C ARG A 756 21.51 -2.67 23.29
N THR A 757 20.43 -2.08 23.77
CA THR A 757 19.22 -2.83 24.15
C THR A 757 18.62 -3.52 22.93
N LEU A 758 18.51 -2.84 21.79
CA LEU A 758 18.05 -3.46 20.54
C LEU A 758 18.94 -4.66 20.16
N ALA A 759 20.27 -4.49 20.17
CA ALA A 759 21.19 -5.59 19.87
C ALA A 759 21.07 -6.75 20.87
N LEU A 760 20.93 -6.44 22.17
CA LEU A 760 20.68 -7.43 23.23
C LEU A 760 19.42 -8.24 22.92
N GLU A 761 18.32 -7.59 22.55
CA GLU A 761 17.08 -8.30 22.22
C GLU A 761 17.22 -9.23 21.03
N GLN A 762 17.97 -8.80 20.00
CA GLN A 762 18.27 -9.62 18.82
C GLN A 762 19.24 -10.78 19.16
N MET A 763 20.02 -10.68 20.23
CA MET A 763 20.84 -11.79 20.74
C MET A 763 19.99 -12.85 21.46
N LEU A 764 18.88 -12.43 22.09
CA LEU A 764 18.00 -13.28 22.89
C LEU A 764 16.80 -13.85 22.11
N THR A 765 16.30 -13.10 21.14
CA THR A 765 15.06 -13.38 20.40
C THR A 765 15.19 -12.97 18.94
N THR A 766 14.10 -13.09 18.16
CA THR A 766 14.14 -12.91 16.71
C THR A 766 13.39 -11.69 16.16
N GLY A 767 12.78 -10.81 16.96
CA GLY A 767 11.83 -9.86 16.35
C GLY A 767 11.32 -8.65 17.12
N GLY A 768 12.04 -8.13 18.11
CA GLY A 768 11.67 -6.86 18.74
C GLY A 768 11.93 -5.64 17.84
N GLY A 769 11.04 -4.65 17.87
CA GLY A 769 11.30 -3.32 17.33
C GLY A 769 12.09 -2.44 18.31
N TRP A 770 12.26 -1.16 17.99
CA TRP A 770 13.03 -0.25 18.85
C TRP A 770 12.19 0.58 19.83
N GLN A 771 10.86 0.58 19.72
CA GLN A 771 10.02 1.52 20.47
C GLN A 771 10.06 1.30 21.99
N ASP A 772 10.25 0.05 22.44
CA ASP A 772 10.06 -0.34 23.84
C ASP A 772 11.15 0.27 24.72
N GLN A 773 12.41 0.08 24.33
CA GLN A 773 13.55 0.62 25.06
C GLN A 773 13.55 2.14 25.06
N PHE A 774 13.38 2.78 23.91
CA PHE A 774 13.37 4.25 23.83
C PHE A 774 12.14 4.83 24.53
N GLY A 775 11.02 4.09 24.55
CA GLY A 775 9.79 4.46 25.24
C GLY A 775 9.95 4.58 26.75
N GLY A 776 10.68 3.67 27.39
CA GLY A 776 10.91 3.68 28.85
C GLY A 776 12.18 4.43 29.28
N VAL A 777 13.24 4.42 28.46
CA VAL A 777 14.52 5.09 28.79
C VAL A 777 14.40 6.61 28.78
N LEU A 778 13.60 7.14 27.84
CA LEU A 778 13.35 8.56 27.71
C LEU A 778 12.05 8.93 28.41
N GLU A 779 12.00 10.11 28.99
CA GLU A 779 10.85 10.65 29.71
C GLU A 779 9.69 11.08 28.81
N GLY A 780 8.56 11.39 29.44
CA GLY A 780 7.46 12.14 28.85
C GLY A 780 6.77 11.47 27.66
N VAL A 781 5.95 12.29 26.99
CA VAL A 781 5.30 11.98 25.71
C VAL A 781 6.23 12.40 24.59
N LYS A 782 6.44 11.52 23.60
CA LYS A 782 7.45 11.74 22.57
C LYS A 782 7.09 11.05 21.26
N LEU A 783 7.43 11.71 20.16
CA LEU A 783 7.51 11.13 18.83
C LEU A 783 8.94 10.68 18.58
N LEU A 784 9.10 9.40 18.25
CA LEU A 784 10.35 8.76 17.89
C LEU A 784 10.33 8.44 16.40
N GLN A 785 11.39 8.81 15.67
CA GLN A 785 11.47 8.59 14.22
C GLN A 785 12.83 8.06 13.79
N THR A 786 12.86 7.00 13.00
CA THR A 786 14.10 6.51 12.36
C THR A 786 14.08 6.72 10.85
N GLU A 787 15.29 6.80 10.28
CA GLU A 787 15.48 6.71 8.84
C GLU A 787 15.67 5.25 8.39
N ARG A 788 15.81 5.06 7.08
CA ARG A 788 16.06 3.75 6.46
C ARG A 788 17.46 3.25 6.82
N GLY A 789 17.66 1.94 6.76
CA GLY A 789 18.94 1.28 6.98
C GLY A 789 19.10 0.64 8.36
N PHE A 790 20.26 0.02 8.60
CA PHE A 790 20.52 -0.74 9.83
C PHE A 790 20.88 0.13 11.03
N ASP A 791 21.21 1.41 10.83
CA ASP A 791 21.44 2.35 11.92
C ASP A 791 20.10 2.90 12.44
N GLN A 792 19.41 2.09 13.23
CA GLN A 792 18.12 2.43 13.82
C GLN A 792 18.31 3.26 15.11
N ASN A 793 18.69 4.53 14.93
CA ASN A 793 18.82 5.51 16.00
C ASN A 793 17.70 6.56 15.91
N PRO A 794 16.67 6.50 16.77
CA PRO A 794 15.53 7.39 16.64
C PRO A 794 15.88 8.85 16.97
N THR A 795 15.46 9.76 16.09
CA THR A 795 15.32 11.17 16.43
C THR A 795 14.12 11.34 17.35
N VAL A 796 14.30 12.12 18.42
CA VAL A 796 13.29 12.30 19.47
C VAL A 796 12.71 13.71 19.40
N ARG A 797 11.38 13.81 19.39
CA ARG A 797 10.63 15.06 19.54
C ARG A 797 9.68 14.95 20.73
N TRP A 798 9.99 15.67 21.80
CA TRP A 798 9.13 15.73 22.99
C TRP A 798 7.86 16.51 22.71
N LEU A 799 6.74 16.03 23.25
CA LEU A 799 5.41 16.61 23.07
C LEU A 799 4.89 17.18 24.41
N PRO A 800 3.98 18.17 24.37
CA PRO A 800 3.34 18.69 25.57
C PRO A 800 2.63 17.58 26.37
N GLY A 801 2.85 17.57 27.69
CA GLY A 801 2.25 16.60 28.61
C GLY A 801 0.86 17.00 29.12
N ASP A 802 0.37 18.19 28.80
CA ASP A 802 -0.85 18.80 29.35
C ASP A 802 -2.09 17.91 29.24
N LEU A 803 -2.23 17.19 28.12
CA LEU A 803 -3.33 16.25 27.88
C LEU A 803 -3.32 15.04 28.83
N PHE A 804 -2.21 14.80 29.54
CA PHE A 804 -2.05 13.71 30.51
C PHE A 804 -1.96 14.21 31.96
N THR A 805 -1.54 15.46 32.18
CA THR A 805 -1.24 16.00 33.51
C THR A 805 -2.32 16.94 34.06
N ARG A 806 -3.07 17.67 33.22
CA ARG A 806 -4.14 18.57 33.67
C ARG A 806 -5.24 17.79 34.40
N ASN A 807 -5.76 18.32 35.50
CA ASN A 807 -6.75 17.64 36.35
C ASN A 807 -8.00 17.18 35.59
N GLU A 808 -8.46 17.98 34.62
CA GLU A 808 -9.63 17.67 33.78
C GLU A 808 -9.43 16.43 32.89
N TYR A 809 -8.20 16.13 32.47
CA TYR A 809 -7.89 15.00 31.59
C TYR A 809 -7.21 13.83 32.31
N LYS A 810 -6.43 14.11 33.36
CA LYS A 810 -5.71 13.10 34.15
C LYS A 810 -6.65 12.00 34.67
N ALA A 811 -7.86 12.37 35.12
CA ALA A 811 -8.85 11.41 35.59
C ALA A 811 -9.45 10.53 34.47
N CYS A 812 -9.42 11.02 33.22
CA CYS A 812 -9.96 10.32 32.06
C CYS A 812 -9.04 9.21 31.54
N HIS A 813 -7.76 9.24 31.92
CA HIS A 813 -6.77 8.25 31.54
C HIS A 813 -6.80 7.06 32.51
N LEU A 814 -7.18 5.90 32.01
CA LEU A 814 -7.38 4.68 32.81
C LEU A 814 -6.46 3.57 32.34
N LEU A 815 -5.79 2.91 33.28
CA LEU A 815 -4.98 1.73 33.03
C LEU A 815 -5.56 0.53 33.78
N TYR A 816 -5.91 -0.51 33.05
CA TYR A 816 -6.55 -1.70 33.59
C TYR A 816 -5.75 -2.96 33.23
N TYR A 817 -5.26 -3.69 34.24
CA TYR A 817 -4.69 -5.00 34.02
C TYR A 817 -5.81 -6.01 33.84
N THR A 818 -5.87 -6.66 32.67
CA THR A 818 -6.94 -7.61 32.35
C THR A 818 -6.79 -8.96 33.05
N GLY A 819 -5.60 -9.29 33.55
CA GLY A 819 -5.26 -10.63 34.06
C GLY A 819 -5.19 -11.73 33.00
N ILE A 820 -5.40 -11.38 31.72
CA ILE A 820 -5.29 -12.28 30.58
C ILE A 820 -3.86 -12.18 30.06
N THR A 821 -3.14 -13.29 29.98
CA THR A 821 -1.78 -13.34 29.44
C THR A 821 -1.73 -14.29 28.25
N ARG A 822 -1.19 -13.82 27.12
CA ARG A 822 -0.94 -14.65 25.94
C ARG A 822 0.50 -14.43 25.46
N THR A 823 1.13 -15.51 25.01
CA THR A 823 2.48 -15.44 24.44
C THR A 823 2.43 -14.82 23.04
N ALA A 824 2.98 -13.62 22.88
CA ALA A 824 2.96 -12.88 21.60
C ALA A 824 3.85 -13.47 20.48
N LYS A 825 4.59 -14.56 20.75
CA LYS A 825 5.65 -15.07 19.84
C LYS A 825 5.15 -15.50 18.46
N THR A 826 4.00 -16.17 18.38
CA THR A 826 3.47 -16.70 17.11
C THR A 826 2.82 -15.61 16.24
N ILE A 827 2.35 -14.52 16.86
CA ILE A 827 1.71 -13.40 16.18
C ILE A 827 2.77 -12.55 15.46
N LEU A 828 3.85 -12.24 16.19
CA LEU A 828 4.96 -11.43 15.73
C LEU A 828 5.65 -12.01 14.47
N SER A 829 5.84 -13.34 14.42
CA SER A 829 6.57 -13.99 13.33
C SER A 829 5.86 -13.88 11.97
N GLU A 830 4.53 -14.02 11.93
CA GLU A 830 3.78 -13.97 10.67
C GLU A 830 3.72 -12.55 10.10
N ILE A 831 3.51 -11.54 10.95
CA ILE A 831 3.54 -10.13 10.53
C ILE A 831 4.92 -9.78 9.95
N VAL A 832 5.99 -10.15 10.66
CA VAL A 832 7.36 -9.89 10.20
C VAL A 832 7.69 -10.67 8.93
N ARG A 833 7.17 -11.91 8.78
CA ARG A 833 7.26 -12.69 7.53
C ARG A 833 6.62 -11.93 6.36
N ARG A 834 5.44 -11.35 6.54
CA ARG A 834 4.78 -10.53 5.50
C ARG A 834 5.56 -9.25 5.18
N MET A 835 6.19 -8.62 6.17
CA MET A 835 7.11 -7.50 5.94
C MET A 835 8.32 -7.92 5.10
N PHE A 836 8.94 -9.08 5.37
CA PHE A 836 10.04 -9.61 4.55
C PHE A 836 9.59 -9.93 3.11
N LEU A 837 8.33 -10.32 2.92
CA LEU A 837 7.78 -10.61 1.60
C LEU A 837 7.31 -9.35 0.85
N ASN A 838 7.47 -8.15 1.42
CA ASN A 838 6.88 -6.92 0.90
C ASN A 838 5.38 -7.06 0.59
N HIS A 839 4.63 -7.78 1.43
CA HIS A 839 3.21 -8.03 1.15
C HIS A 839 2.46 -6.71 1.02
N SER A 840 1.79 -6.53 -0.13
CA SER A 840 1.15 -5.28 -0.57
C SER A 840 0.26 -4.64 0.50
N GLY A 841 -0.70 -5.41 1.02
CA GLY A 841 -1.67 -4.94 2.01
C GLY A 841 -1.04 -4.53 3.35
N GLU A 842 -0.06 -5.30 3.83
CA GLU A 842 0.62 -5.03 5.10
C GLU A 842 1.50 -3.79 4.99
N LEU A 843 2.26 -3.63 3.90
CA LEU A 843 3.08 -2.43 3.69
C LEU A 843 2.20 -1.18 3.58
N ALA A 844 1.08 -1.25 2.87
CA ALA A 844 0.13 -0.13 2.78
C ALA A 844 -0.42 0.25 4.16
N MET A 845 -0.77 -0.74 5.00
CA MET A 845 -1.24 -0.49 6.35
C MET A 845 -0.15 0.10 7.25
N LEU A 846 1.09 -0.38 7.18
CA LEU A 846 2.21 0.17 7.94
C LEU A 846 2.54 1.62 7.54
N ARG A 847 2.45 1.96 6.25
CA ARG A 847 2.55 3.34 5.77
C ARG A 847 1.44 4.22 6.35
N ASP A 848 0.19 3.75 6.36
CA ASP A 848 -0.92 4.47 6.97
C ASP A 848 -0.73 4.64 8.49
N MET A 849 -0.26 3.61 9.20
CA MET A 849 0.09 3.70 10.62
C MET A 849 1.20 4.72 10.88
N LYS A 850 2.19 4.80 9.98
CA LYS A 850 3.26 5.80 10.04
C LYS A 850 2.73 7.20 9.83
N CYS A 851 1.88 7.43 8.82
CA CYS A 851 1.24 8.73 8.57
C CYS A 851 0.33 9.15 9.73
N HIS A 852 -0.46 8.22 10.28
CA HIS A 852 -1.33 8.42 11.44
C HIS A 852 -0.59 8.96 12.69
N THR A 853 0.71 8.67 12.82
CA THR A 853 1.50 9.28 13.90
C THR A 853 1.60 10.79 13.81
N LEU A 854 1.58 11.36 12.60
CA LEU A 854 1.63 12.79 12.38
C LEU A 854 0.28 13.45 12.72
N ASP A 855 -0.83 12.78 12.44
CA ASP A 855 -2.16 13.22 12.90
C ASP A 855 -2.23 13.30 14.43
N MET A 856 -1.67 12.28 15.10
CA MET A 856 -1.58 12.21 16.55
C MET A 856 -0.64 13.29 17.11
N TYR A 857 0.50 13.51 16.46
CA TYR A 857 1.43 14.58 16.80
C TYR A 857 0.73 15.94 16.78
N ASP A 858 0.00 16.25 15.71
CA ASP A 858 -0.72 17.52 15.56
C ASP A 858 -1.83 17.68 16.61
N ALA A 859 -2.58 16.62 16.91
CA ALA A 859 -3.63 16.65 17.94
C ALA A 859 -3.04 16.96 19.33
N ILE A 860 -1.92 16.34 19.69
CA ILE A 860 -1.25 16.59 20.98
C ILE A 860 -0.68 18.01 21.03
N GLN A 861 -0.02 18.47 19.95
CA GLN A 861 0.54 19.83 19.88
C GLN A 861 -0.54 20.92 20.04
N ARG A 862 -1.75 20.68 19.52
CA ARG A 862 -2.90 21.59 19.63
C ARG A 862 -3.68 21.43 20.93
N ALA A 863 -3.26 20.54 21.83
CA ALA A 863 -3.97 20.17 23.05
C ALA A 863 -5.44 19.77 22.80
N ASP A 864 -5.70 19.05 21.70
CA ASP A 864 -7.03 18.56 21.33
C ASP A 864 -7.27 17.16 21.92
N PHE A 865 -7.81 17.12 23.13
CA PHE A 865 -8.07 15.89 23.87
C PHE A 865 -9.06 14.95 23.15
N GLN A 866 -10.10 15.52 22.55
CA GLN A 866 -11.16 14.75 21.86
C GLN A 866 -10.58 14.06 20.62
N ARG A 867 -9.84 14.81 19.80
CA ARG A 867 -9.17 14.26 18.62
C ARG A 867 -8.12 13.22 19.00
N MET A 868 -7.29 13.46 20.03
CA MET A 868 -6.32 12.47 20.52
C MET A 868 -7.02 11.16 20.91
N GLY A 869 -8.13 11.22 21.65
CA GLY A 869 -8.91 10.04 22.03
C GLY A 869 -9.46 9.27 20.81
N GLY A 870 -9.99 9.99 19.81
CA GLY A 870 -10.43 9.38 18.54
C GLY A 870 -9.29 8.75 17.74
N LEU A 871 -8.11 9.35 17.75
CA LEU A 871 -6.93 8.81 17.08
C LEU A 871 -6.38 7.55 17.78
N ILE A 872 -6.49 7.44 19.11
CA ILE A 872 -6.18 6.20 19.85
C ILE A 872 -7.12 5.07 19.41
N ARG A 873 -8.42 5.37 19.21
CA ARG A 873 -9.38 4.42 18.66
C ARG A 873 -9.00 3.99 17.24
N LYS A 874 -8.55 4.92 16.38
CA LYS A 874 -8.02 4.58 15.05
C LYS A 874 -6.80 3.65 15.14
N THR A 875 -5.86 3.91 16.05
CA THR A 875 -4.71 3.01 16.31
C THR A 875 -5.16 1.62 16.74
N TRP A 876 -6.21 1.51 17.57
CA TRP A 876 -6.75 0.21 17.95
C TRP A 876 -7.35 -0.56 16.76
N THR A 877 -8.04 0.13 15.86
CA THR A 877 -8.55 -0.46 14.62
C THR A 877 -7.42 -0.91 13.71
N GLN A 878 -6.37 -0.09 13.54
CA GLN A 878 -5.17 -0.44 12.76
C GLN A 878 -4.46 -1.68 13.34
N ASN A 879 -4.26 -1.74 14.65
CA ASN A 879 -3.61 -2.90 15.28
C ASN A 879 -4.42 -4.19 15.10
N GLN A 880 -5.76 -4.12 15.19
CA GLN A 880 -6.64 -5.28 14.93
C GLN A 880 -6.65 -5.69 13.45
N ALA A 881 -6.47 -4.73 12.53
CA ALA A 881 -6.37 -5.01 11.10
C ALA A 881 -5.03 -5.65 10.73
N MET A 882 -3.94 -5.27 11.42
CA MET A 882 -2.63 -5.92 11.29
C MET A 882 -2.66 -7.37 11.81
N ASP A 883 -3.32 -7.59 12.95
CA ASP A 883 -3.54 -8.94 13.48
C ASP A 883 -4.86 -9.09 14.22
N SER A 884 -5.66 -10.04 13.76
CA SER A 884 -6.91 -10.46 14.39
C SER A 884 -6.73 -10.97 15.83
N GLY A 885 -5.54 -11.52 16.16
CA GLY A 885 -5.18 -11.98 17.50
C GLY A 885 -5.02 -10.87 18.54
N THR A 886 -4.99 -9.60 18.11
CA THR A 886 -4.88 -8.42 18.96
C THR A 886 -6.05 -8.29 19.95
N ASN A 887 -7.29 -8.56 19.52
CA ASN A 887 -8.51 -8.39 20.32
C ASN A 887 -9.31 -9.70 20.46
N PRO A 888 -8.86 -10.63 21.33
CA PRO A 888 -9.57 -11.88 21.59
C PRO A 888 -10.91 -11.62 22.28
N ASP A 889 -11.84 -12.57 22.21
CA ASP A 889 -13.20 -12.42 22.72
C ASP A 889 -13.27 -12.01 24.19
N SER A 890 -12.33 -12.48 25.02
CA SER A 890 -12.22 -12.10 26.42
C SER A 890 -11.87 -10.63 26.64
N VAL A 891 -11.04 -10.04 25.77
CA VAL A 891 -10.73 -8.60 25.78
C VAL A 891 -11.88 -7.81 25.17
N ARG A 892 -12.47 -8.31 24.08
CA ARG A 892 -13.63 -7.72 23.41
C ARG A 892 -14.83 -7.60 24.35
N ALA A 893 -15.06 -8.59 25.21
CA ALA A 893 -16.09 -8.53 26.23
C ALA A 893 -15.89 -7.35 27.20
N ILE A 894 -14.64 -7.05 27.57
CA ILE A 894 -14.32 -5.91 28.43
C ILE A 894 -14.60 -4.59 27.70
N THR A 895 -14.12 -4.46 26.46
CA THR A 895 -14.26 -3.21 25.70
C THR A 895 -15.71 -2.93 25.32
N ASN A 896 -16.50 -3.94 24.96
CA ASN A 896 -17.93 -3.80 24.64
C ASN A 896 -18.76 -3.24 25.81
N MET A 897 -18.36 -3.49 27.07
CA MET A 897 -19.08 -2.97 28.25
C MET A 897 -18.95 -1.45 28.43
N VAL A 898 -17.92 -0.83 27.84
CA VAL A 898 -17.53 0.55 28.12
C VAL A 898 -17.27 1.39 26.88
N ASP A 899 -17.57 0.86 25.69
CA ASP A 899 -17.24 1.49 24.42
C ASP A 899 -17.90 2.86 24.26
N ASP A 900 -19.15 3.00 24.71
CA ASP A 900 -19.92 4.23 24.68
C ASP A 900 -19.38 5.31 25.63
N LEU A 901 -18.58 4.92 26.64
CA LEU A 901 -17.98 5.83 27.62
C LEU A 901 -16.55 6.25 27.26
N CYS A 902 -15.93 5.59 26.28
CA CYS A 902 -14.56 5.83 25.86
C CYS A 902 -14.49 6.65 24.57
N LEU A 903 -13.56 7.61 24.51
CA LEU A 903 -13.12 8.19 23.23
C LEU A 903 -12.33 7.16 22.43
N GLY A 904 -11.44 6.44 23.11
CA GLY A 904 -10.67 5.35 22.54
C GLY A 904 -9.99 4.52 23.61
N TYR A 905 -9.54 3.33 23.23
CA TYR A 905 -8.79 2.41 24.07
C TYR A 905 -7.96 1.49 23.22
N LYS A 906 -6.89 0.93 23.79
CA LYS A 906 -6.06 -0.09 23.12
C LYS A 906 -5.26 -0.91 24.13
N LEU A 907 -4.78 -2.06 23.67
CA LEU A 907 -3.70 -2.78 24.33
C LEU A 907 -2.35 -2.12 23.95
N PRO A 908 -1.51 -1.66 24.90
CA PRO A 908 -0.23 -0.99 24.64
C PRO A 908 0.93 -1.87 24.12
N GLY A 909 0.66 -3.12 23.76
CA GLY A 909 1.68 -4.06 23.30
C GLY A 909 1.20 -4.81 22.06
N ALA A 910 1.87 -5.92 21.73
CA ALA A 910 1.53 -6.77 20.59
C ALA A 910 0.09 -7.34 20.58
N GLY A 911 -0.67 -7.17 21.68
CA GLY A 911 -2.07 -7.57 21.77
C GLY A 911 -2.30 -8.94 22.41
N GLY A 912 -3.55 -9.39 22.44
CA GLY A 912 -3.94 -10.71 22.97
C GLY A 912 -4.12 -10.79 24.49
N GLY A 913 -3.84 -9.71 25.24
CA GLY A 913 -3.98 -9.64 26.69
C GLY A 913 -3.10 -8.54 27.31
N GLY A 914 -2.89 -8.59 28.62
CA GLY A 914 -2.05 -7.65 29.37
C GLY A 914 -2.83 -6.44 29.89
N TYR A 915 -2.26 -5.26 29.75
CA TYR A 915 -2.91 -4.01 30.13
C TYR A 915 -3.79 -3.46 29.02
N LEU A 916 -4.95 -2.92 29.39
CA LEU A 916 -5.84 -2.12 28.56
C LEU A 916 -5.72 -0.65 29.00
N TYR A 917 -5.30 0.20 28.07
CA TYR A 917 -5.28 1.65 28.25
C TYR A 917 -6.56 2.24 27.64
N MET A 918 -7.27 3.07 28.41
CA MET A 918 -8.54 3.68 27.99
C MET A 918 -8.50 5.18 28.23
N VAL A 919 -9.12 5.92 27.31
CA VAL A 919 -9.35 7.36 27.41
C VAL A 919 -10.86 7.59 27.48
N ALA A 920 -11.36 7.93 28.67
CA ALA A 920 -12.76 8.26 28.89
C ALA A 920 -13.13 9.61 28.25
N LYS A 921 -14.42 9.81 27.95
CA LYS A 921 -14.93 11.08 27.43
C LYS A 921 -14.72 12.26 28.37
N ASP A 922 -14.89 12.01 29.66
CA ASP A 922 -14.81 12.97 30.75
C ASP A 922 -14.60 12.22 32.10
N PRO A 923 -14.36 12.94 33.22
CA PRO A 923 -14.17 12.32 34.52
C PRO A 923 -15.36 11.52 35.06
N GLU A 924 -16.59 11.85 34.67
CA GLU A 924 -17.80 11.12 35.09
C GLU A 924 -17.87 9.76 34.37
N ALA A 925 -17.63 9.76 33.07
CA ALA A 925 -17.47 8.55 32.27
C ALA A 925 -16.35 7.66 32.85
N ALA A 926 -15.22 8.25 33.26
CA ALA A 926 -14.13 7.51 33.89
C ALA A 926 -14.55 6.81 35.20
N ALA A 927 -15.33 7.49 36.05
CA ALA A 927 -15.87 6.90 37.27
C ALA A 927 -16.86 5.76 36.97
N ARG A 928 -17.72 5.92 35.95
CA ARG A 928 -18.65 4.88 35.49
C ARG A 928 -17.92 3.66 34.95
N ILE A 929 -16.87 3.85 34.14
CA ILE A 929 -16.01 2.78 33.63
C ILE A 929 -15.42 1.98 34.81
N ARG A 930 -14.84 2.68 35.79
CA ARG A 930 -14.28 2.03 36.99
C ARG A 930 -15.32 1.21 37.74
N LYS A 931 -16.55 1.70 37.87
CA LYS A 931 -17.64 0.96 38.52
C LYS A 931 -18.01 -0.30 37.73
N ILE A 932 -18.33 -0.16 36.45
CA ILE A 932 -18.78 -1.25 35.58
C ILE A 932 -17.75 -2.38 35.53
N ILE A 933 -16.47 -2.04 35.31
CA ILE A 933 -15.40 -3.05 35.20
C ILE A 933 -15.11 -3.72 36.55
N ASN A 934 -15.20 -2.99 37.67
CA ASN A 934 -14.99 -3.60 38.99
C ASN A 934 -16.12 -4.56 39.39
N GLU A 935 -17.36 -4.28 38.98
CA GLU A 935 -18.51 -5.17 39.20
C GLU A 935 -18.44 -6.42 38.30
N ASN A 936 -17.78 -6.33 37.14
CA ASN A 936 -17.70 -7.38 36.13
C ASN A 936 -16.26 -7.84 35.85
N ARG A 937 -15.46 -8.05 36.91
CA ARG A 937 -14.06 -8.48 36.74
C ARG A 937 -13.98 -9.86 36.09
N PRO A 938 -13.18 -10.03 35.03
CA PRO A 938 -13.06 -11.30 34.32
C PRO A 938 -12.31 -12.38 35.13
N ASN A 939 -11.46 -11.98 36.07
CA ASN A 939 -10.68 -12.88 36.93
C ASN A 939 -10.18 -12.15 38.18
N ALA A 940 -9.64 -12.90 39.14
CA ALA A 940 -9.15 -12.38 40.42
C ALA A 940 -7.95 -11.42 40.30
N ASN A 941 -7.16 -11.55 39.22
CA ASN A 941 -5.97 -10.71 39.02
C ASN A 941 -6.31 -9.36 38.38
N ALA A 942 -7.48 -9.25 37.74
CA ALA A 942 -7.86 -8.08 36.97
C ALA A 942 -8.16 -6.88 37.87
N ARG A 943 -7.53 -5.74 37.58
CA ARG A 943 -7.54 -4.55 38.46
C ARG A 943 -7.12 -3.28 37.74
N PHE A 944 -7.64 -2.15 38.22
CA PHE A 944 -7.10 -0.84 37.86
C PHE A 944 -5.74 -0.62 38.53
N VAL A 945 -4.85 0.06 37.82
CA VAL A 945 -3.54 0.47 38.31
C VAL A 945 -3.41 1.97 38.09
N ASP A 946 -2.92 2.68 39.09
CA ASP A 946 -2.68 4.11 38.95
C ASP A 946 -1.44 4.32 38.07
N MET A 947 -1.56 5.23 37.11
CA MET A 947 -0.45 5.60 36.25
C MET A 947 -0.20 7.10 36.27
N THR A 948 1.06 7.46 36.19
CA THR A 948 1.52 8.85 36.10
C THR A 948 2.57 8.96 35.02
N LEU A 949 2.56 10.06 34.26
CA LEU A 949 3.60 10.35 33.28
C LEU A 949 4.94 10.49 34.00
N SER A 950 5.98 9.82 33.51
CA SER A 950 7.33 9.93 34.08
C SER A 950 8.07 11.11 33.46
N GLU A 951 8.66 11.96 34.29
CA GLU A 951 9.41 13.14 33.85
C GLU A 951 10.92 12.88 33.73
N THR A 952 11.38 11.68 34.04
CA THR A 952 12.82 11.40 34.16
C THR A 952 13.35 10.25 33.32
N GLY A 953 12.48 9.30 32.92
CA GLY A 953 12.91 8.11 32.19
C GLY A 953 13.82 7.21 33.04
N LEU A 954 14.79 6.56 32.41
CA LEU A 954 15.83 5.78 33.09
C LEU A 954 16.65 6.69 34.02
N GLN A 955 16.74 6.29 35.30
CA GLN A 955 17.58 6.92 36.31
C GLN A 955 18.60 5.91 36.84
N VAL A 956 19.82 6.37 37.09
CA VAL A 956 20.88 5.61 37.75
C VAL A 956 21.42 6.45 38.90
N SER A 957 21.56 5.84 40.07
CA SER A 957 22.08 6.48 41.29
C SER A 957 23.00 5.53 42.04
N ARG A 958 23.91 6.08 42.85
CA ARG A 958 24.79 5.31 43.75
C ARG A 958 24.40 5.60 45.19
N SER A 959 24.40 4.58 46.04
CA SER A 959 24.21 4.70 47.49
C SER A 959 25.45 4.24 48.22
#